data_AF-A0A3D0ZCU5-F1
#
_entry.id   AF-A0A3D0ZCU5-F1
#
_cell.length_a   1.000
_cell.length_b   1.000
_cell.length_c   1.000
_cell.angle_alpha   90.00
_cell.angle_beta   90.00
_cell.angle_gamma   90.00
#
_symmetry.space_group_name_H-M   'P 1'
#
loop_
_entity.id
_entity.type
_entity.pdbx_description
1 polymer ?
#
loop_
_entity_poly.entity_id
_entity_poly.type
_entity_poly.pdbx_seq_one_letter_code
_entity_poly.pdbx_strand_id
1 'polypeptide(L)'
;MKLKANILMVHLACLLLFLSSCSSPFELVPPEKEVIHYVVNIYGNSYGTVRAVPDKGVPGTQISLHINPAYGHVLAAKGLIIGGAATENLTFNMPRSNVIVNAVFVSAPSGTKAVHIEEPSNGYISASPQSGPPGTEVELKIRPDAGYGLKAGSLKINGTSIEMFSGYDADKPFTFVLGGEHVTVKAEFESKGDSDLVNSGEWALVAGDFDGAAAYFEAAYTKNKDNPKAIFYSSIGKLLSIVVSTDVRNIMLNRVGHSVFPGNLNTLFSNEWTSLFLENPGAAPEDEVMVRRPSIGMPGNFVIEDLYRKAMQGSSKATLMLYEVECFAQMIYMNPNGWNDLIDESLRYFWGNEFEAAARRAATLPYGQRIPLSEDIIKAVKLDGYMQPGETLGREELDALFGALRMVKGTTEWLGAYDLETDTSFFSFDYTEDLGFFLNETLARLDARMAGQDINLLMKVLPLKNFFLKDRKNGRMTGARKNLTDGANALASAWNYYHQPDSPVSHGLLDKFDEYPWIGEGINQLKTALINKGTFYFPTEKLEAGDNWVAASNAEYGVNMDKVFIPGLLALDKLLITDKDKKSPQIYGFANASAPNGVALTSREEFSPYSYFGFALNADTLNTVFDKGFTQYQDKVWLQDIFSFCVPFLCGKEIYDWYQK
;
A
#
# COMPACT_ATOMS: atom_id res chain seq x y z
N MET A 1 -7.35 -3.74 11.81
CA MET A 1 -5.89 -3.90 11.66
C MET A 1 -5.56 -5.15 10.88
N LYS A 2 -5.54 -6.39 11.40
CA LYS A 2 -5.05 -7.57 10.64
C LYS A 2 -5.54 -7.65 9.18
N LEU A 3 -6.85 -7.62 8.89
CA LEU A 3 -7.36 -7.69 7.50
C LEU A 3 -6.81 -6.60 6.54
N LYS A 4 -6.34 -5.44 7.06
CA LYS A 4 -5.97 -4.25 6.25
C LYS A 4 -4.52 -3.78 6.43
N ALA A 5 -3.89 -4.19 7.52
CA ALA A 5 -2.45 -4.41 7.56
C ALA A 5 -2.05 -5.58 6.64
N ASN A 6 -2.92 -6.59 6.45
CA ASN A 6 -2.77 -7.59 5.40
C ASN A 6 -2.94 -6.96 4.02
N ILE A 7 -3.86 -6.02 3.79
CA ILE A 7 -3.85 -5.27 2.52
C ILE A 7 -2.49 -4.58 2.33
N LEU A 8 -2.01 -3.81 3.31
CA LEU A 8 -0.72 -3.12 3.19
C LEU A 8 0.43 -4.10 2.96
N MET A 9 0.53 -5.17 3.75
CA MET A 9 1.57 -6.18 3.64
C MET A 9 1.40 -7.09 2.43
N VAL A 10 0.20 -7.29 1.87
CA VAL A 10 -0.01 -8.04 0.62
C VAL A 10 0.34 -7.17 -0.59
N HIS A 11 -0.02 -5.89 -0.62
CA HIS A 11 0.36 -5.02 -1.74
C HIS A 11 1.87 -4.70 -1.72
N LEU A 12 2.49 -4.60 -0.53
CA LEU A 12 3.95 -4.59 -0.41
C LEU A 12 4.60 -5.97 -0.54
N ALA A 13 3.88 -7.08 -0.31
CA ALA A 13 4.36 -8.41 -0.66
C ALA A 13 4.27 -8.67 -2.16
N CYS A 14 3.32 -8.12 -2.91
CA CYS A 14 3.36 -8.15 -4.38
C CYS A 14 4.64 -7.47 -4.93
N LEU A 15 5.17 -6.49 -4.18
CA LEU A 15 6.49 -5.86 -4.39
C LEU A 15 7.70 -6.69 -3.89
N LEU A 16 7.50 -7.89 -3.33
CA LEU A 16 8.54 -8.78 -2.77
C LEU A 16 8.46 -10.27 -3.16
N LEU A 17 7.27 -10.79 -3.48
CA LEU A 17 6.95 -12.22 -3.54
C LEU A 17 7.71 -13.00 -4.61
N PHE A 18 8.45 -12.27 -5.45
CA PHE A 18 9.53 -12.75 -6.30
C PHE A 18 10.57 -13.65 -5.63
N LEU A 19 10.73 -13.64 -4.29
CA LEU A 19 11.83 -14.35 -3.62
C LEU A 19 11.50 -15.17 -2.36
N SER A 20 10.24 -15.30 -1.92
CA SER A 20 9.93 -16.18 -0.77
C SER A 20 8.51 -16.74 -0.74
N SER A 21 8.37 -18.03 -1.04
CA SER A 21 7.13 -18.79 -0.88
C SER A 21 6.87 -19.17 0.59
N CYS A 22 6.02 -18.41 1.28
CA CYS A 22 5.39 -18.86 2.53
C CYS A 22 3.96 -18.35 2.64
N SER A 23 3.09 -19.05 3.39
CA SER A 23 1.64 -18.97 3.21
C SER A 23 0.84 -19.24 4.48
N SER A 24 -0.18 -18.43 4.75
CA SER A 24 -1.22 -18.71 5.77
C SER A 24 -2.60 -18.17 5.33
N PRO A 25 -3.71 -18.88 5.60
CA PRO A 25 -5.07 -18.46 5.22
C PRO A 25 -5.73 -17.56 6.27
N PHE A 26 -6.80 -16.85 5.89
CA PHE A 26 -8.05 -16.63 6.67
C PHE A 26 -9.13 -15.96 5.77
N GLU A 27 -10.36 -15.76 6.26
CA GLU A 27 -11.59 -15.88 5.45
C GLU A 27 -12.64 -14.75 5.70
N LEU A 28 -13.67 -14.68 4.82
CA LEU A 28 -15.02 -14.08 4.99
C LEU A 28 -15.35 -12.60 4.58
N VAL A 29 -16.21 -12.51 3.54
CA VAL A 29 -17.52 -11.79 3.44
C VAL A 29 -17.60 -10.31 2.92
N PRO A 30 -18.64 -9.95 2.09
CA PRO A 30 -18.76 -8.68 1.31
C PRO A 30 -19.93 -7.76 1.80
N PRO A 31 -20.36 -6.65 1.12
CA PRO A 31 -19.86 -5.86 -0.04
C PRO A 31 -19.51 -4.39 0.42
N GLU A 32 -19.64 -3.22 -0.27
CA GLU A 32 -20.13 -2.76 -1.60
C GLU A 32 -19.56 -1.35 -2.02
N LYS A 33 -19.50 -1.07 -3.33
CA LYS A 33 -19.19 0.15 -4.14
C LYS A 33 -18.09 1.16 -3.74
N GLU A 34 -17.09 1.34 -4.62
CA GLU A 34 -16.18 2.52 -4.65
C GLU A 34 -16.61 3.59 -5.67
N VAL A 35 -16.15 4.82 -5.50
CA VAL A 35 -16.77 5.99 -6.15
C VAL A 35 -15.80 7.18 -6.35
N ILE A 36 -15.98 7.96 -7.44
CA ILE A 36 -15.03 8.99 -7.93
C ILE A 36 -15.30 10.37 -7.31
N HIS A 37 -14.36 10.98 -6.58
CA HIS A 37 -14.57 12.31 -5.98
C HIS A 37 -14.41 13.48 -6.97
N TYR A 38 -15.40 14.37 -7.01
CA TYR A 38 -15.39 15.68 -7.68
C TYR A 38 -15.37 16.80 -6.62
N VAL A 39 -14.99 18.03 -6.99
CA VAL A 39 -14.84 19.18 -6.07
C VAL A 39 -15.88 20.30 -6.30
N VAL A 40 -16.19 21.04 -5.23
CA VAL A 40 -17.12 22.18 -5.21
C VAL A 40 -16.33 23.48 -5.14
N ASN A 41 -16.46 24.31 -6.18
CA ASN A 41 -15.78 25.61 -6.30
C ASN A 41 -16.78 26.73 -5.98
N ILE A 42 -16.41 27.65 -5.10
CA ILE A 42 -17.31 28.69 -4.57
C ILE A 42 -16.82 30.08 -5.02
N TYR A 43 -17.70 30.90 -5.61
CA TYR A 43 -17.36 32.25 -6.08
C TYR A 43 -18.44 33.30 -5.78
N GLY A 44 -18.04 34.58 -5.70
CA GLY A 44 -18.94 35.73 -5.87
C GLY A 44 -19.82 36.11 -4.67
N ASN A 45 -19.48 35.70 -3.45
CA ASN A 45 -20.31 35.91 -2.25
C ASN A 45 -20.15 37.32 -1.64
N SER A 46 -20.85 38.31 -2.19
CA SER A 46 -20.94 39.66 -1.58
C SER A 46 -22.04 39.69 -0.52
N TYR A 47 -21.74 40.21 0.68
CA TYR A 47 -22.65 40.29 1.83
C TYR A 47 -23.09 38.93 2.44
N GLY A 48 -22.23 37.92 2.37
CA GLY A 48 -22.34 36.67 3.14
C GLY A 48 -21.20 35.70 2.80
N THR A 49 -21.11 34.57 3.51
CA THR A 49 -20.21 33.45 3.16
C THR A 49 -21.00 32.23 2.69
N VAL A 50 -20.32 31.33 1.99
CA VAL A 50 -20.84 30.01 1.59
C VAL A 50 -19.73 28.99 1.77
N ARG A 51 -20.04 27.84 2.38
CA ARG A 51 -19.13 26.70 2.59
C ARG A 51 -19.83 25.41 2.17
N ALA A 52 -19.15 24.58 1.39
CA ALA A 52 -19.60 23.23 1.08
C ALA A 52 -19.06 22.25 2.14
N VAL A 53 -19.91 21.33 2.61
CA VAL A 53 -19.55 20.25 3.52
C VAL A 53 -20.19 18.94 3.03
N PRO A 54 -19.38 17.95 2.60
CA PRO A 54 -17.96 18.09 2.26
C PRO A 54 -17.76 19.04 1.07
N ASP A 55 -16.55 19.57 0.91
CA ASP A 55 -16.16 20.41 -0.25
C ASP A 55 -15.82 19.58 -1.51
N LYS A 56 -15.79 18.25 -1.36
CA LYS A 56 -15.58 17.26 -2.41
C LYS A 56 -16.41 16.01 -2.11
N GLY A 57 -17.01 15.41 -3.14
CA GLY A 57 -17.92 14.29 -2.99
C GLY A 57 -18.00 13.44 -4.24
N VAL A 58 -18.51 12.22 -4.11
CA VAL A 58 -18.63 11.25 -5.18
C VAL A 58 -20.01 11.31 -5.84
N PRO A 59 -20.24 10.79 -7.05
CA PRO A 59 -21.56 10.71 -7.67
C PRO A 59 -22.63 10.16 -6.71
N GLY A 60 -23.54 11.02 -6.27
CA GLY A 60 -24.56 10.69 -5.27
C GLY A 60 -24.28 11.16 -3.83
N THR A 61 -23.06 11.57 -3.46
CA THR A 61 -22.78 12.23 -2.16
C THR A 61 -23.65 13.45 -2.02
N GLN A 62 -24.46 13.49 -0.96
CA GLN A 62 -25.18 14.69 -0.59
C GLN A 62 -24.21 15.73 -0.04
N ILE A 63 -23.91 16.74 -0.86
CA ILE A 63 -23.21 17.95 -0.44
C ILE A 63 -24.21 18.83 0.31
N SER A 64 -23.84 19.28 1.51
CA SER A 64 -24.54 20.36 2.22
C SER A 64 -23.85 21.69 1.93
N LEU A 65 -24.63 22.66 1.45
CA LEU A 65 -24.20 24.04 1.28
C LEU A 65 -24.67 24.86 2.46
N HIS A 66 -23.71 25.27 3.27
CA HIS A 66 -23.94 26.16 4.39
C HIS A 66 -23.72 27.59 3.95
N ILE A 67 -24.79 28.37 4.00
CA ILE A 67 -24.81 29.79 3.69
C ILE A 67 -24.77 30.57 5.01
N ASN A 68 -24.22 31.78 5.01
CA ASN A 68 -24.17 32.64 6.19
C ASN A 68 -24.31 34.10 5.74
N PRO A 69 -25.53 34.65 5.68
CA PRO A 69 -25.75 36.04 5.32
C PRO A 69 -25.03 36.99 6.29
N ALA A 70 -24.54 38.12 5.78
CA ALA A 70 -24.10 39.21 6.64
C ALA A 70 -25.28 39.75 7.46
N TYR A 71 -25.00 40.42 8.59
CA TYR A 71 -26.03 41.02 9.43
C TYR A 71 -27.01 41.89 8.62
N GLY A 72 -28.31 41.75 8.90
CA GLY A 72 -29.39 42.44 8.18
C GLY A 72 -29.69 41.92 6.76
N HIS A 73 -29.01 40.87 6.28
CA HIS A 73 -29.21 40.28 4.95
C HIS A 73 -29.81 38.87 5.04
N VAL A 74 -30.31 38.39 3.91
CA VAL A 74 -30.76 37.01 3.66
C VAL A 74 -30.26 36.56 2.30
N LEU A 75 -30.26 35.25 2.04
CA LEU A 75 -30.18 34.72 0.68
C LEU A 75 -31.37 35.25 -0.14
N ALA A 76 -31.13 35.72 -1.37
CA ALA A 76 -32.22 36.14 -2.25
C ALA A 76 -33.11 34.93 -2.64
N ALA A 77 -34.39 35.18 -2.94
CA ALA A 77 -35.23 34.15 -3.55
C ALA A 77 -34.59 33.70 -4.88
N LYS A 78 -34.28 32.41 -5.02
CA LYS A 78 -33.48 31.83 -6.11
C LYS A 78 -32.07 32.44 -6.25
N GLY A 79 -31.51 32.96 -5.16
CA GLY A 79 -30.18 33.57 -5.10
C GLY A 79 -29.03 32.57 -5.02
N LEU A 80 -29.30 31.31 -4.64
CA LEU A 80 -28.31 30.23 -4.67
C LEU A 80 -28.28 29.62 -6.08
N ILE A 81 -27.08 29.57 -6.67
CA ILE A 81 -26.84 28.99 -7.99
C ILE A 81 -25.86 27.82 -7.85
N ILE A 82 -26.27 26.63 -8.27
CA ILE A 82 -25.48 25.40 -8.24
C ILE A 82 -25.36 24.87 -9.67
N GLY A 83 -24.14 24.67 -10.17
CA GLY A 83 -23.90 24.17 -11.53
C GLY A 83 -24.42 25.08 -12.64
N GLY A 84 -24.71 26.36 -12.35
CA GLY A 84 -25.34 27.32 -13.26
C GLY A 84 -26.87 27.39 -13.18
N ALA A 85 -27.53 26.54 -12.39
CA ALA A 85 -28.97 26.57 -12.17
C ALA A 85 -29.32 27.20 -10.81
N ALA A 86 -30.32 28.09 -10.79
CA ALA A 86 -30.81 28.70 -9.56
C ALA A 86 -31.74 27.74 -8.78
N THR A 87 -31.55 27.66 -7.46
CA THR A 87 -32.25 26.71 -6.58
C THR A 87 -32.50 27.31 -5.19
N GLU A 88 -33.36 26.66 -4.41
CA GLU A 88 -33.64 26.96 -3.00
C GLU A 88 -33.18 25.80 -2.08
N ASN A 89 -32.75 24.67 -2.65
CA ASN A 89 -32.22 23.54 -1.90
C ASN A 89 -30.78 23.83 -1.43
N LEU A 90 -30.56 23.81 -0.11
CA LEU A 90 -29.24 23.86 0.52
C LEU A 90 -28.46 22.53 0.41
N THR A 91 -29.03 21.50 -0.22
CA THR A 91 -28.34 20.24 -0.50
C THR A 91 -28.43 19.87 -1.97
N PHE A 92 -27.39 19.22 -2.48
CA PHE A 92 -27.40 18.60 -3.80
C PHE A 92 -26.56 17.32 -3.80
N ASN A 93 -26.96 16.34 -4.61
CA ASN A 93 -26.14 15.15 -4.81
C ASN A 93 -25.05 15.50 -5.83
N MET A 94 -23.78 15.24 -5.50
CA MET A 94 -22.65 15.58 -6.37
C MET A 94 -22.81 14.86 -7.72
N PRO A 95 -22.69 15.56 -8.87
CA PRO A 95 -22.77 14.96 -10.20
C PRO A 95 -21.43 14.31 -10.60
N ARG A 96 -21.38 13.71 -11.80
CA ARG A 96 -20.12 13.25 -12.44
C ARG A 96 -19.29 14.42 -13.01
N SER A 97 -19.21 15.53 -12.29
CA SER A 97 -18.45 16.74 -12.66
C SER A 97 -18.18 17.65 -11.45
N ASN A 98 -17.15 18.49 -11.54
CA ASN A 98 -16.92 19.55 -10.55
C ASN A 98 -18.04 20.58 -10.61
N VAL A 99 -18.48 21.07 -9.45
CA VAL A 99 -19.63 21.98 -9.34
C VAL A 99 -19.16 23.39 -8.99
N ILE A 100 -19.80 24.39 -9.61
CA ILE A 100 -19.65 25.81 -9.26
C ILE A 100 -20.85 26.24 -8.42
N VAL A 101 -20.60 26.93 -7.32
CA VAL A 101 -21.61 27.44 -6.38
C VAL A 101 -21.42 28.93 -6.15
N ASN A 102 -22.48 29.71 -6.37
CA ASN A 102 -22.52 31.15 -6.10
C ASN A 102 -23.76 31.46 -5.25
N ALA A 103 -23.69 32.43 -4.34
CA ALA A 103 -24.86 32.93 -3.60
C ALA A 103 -25.01 34.45 -3.71
N VAL A 104 -26.24 34.88 -4.05
CA VAL A 104 -26.65 36.28 -4.09
C VAL A 104 -27.44 36.64 -2.83
N PHE A 105 -26.93 37.59 -2.07
CA PHE A 105 -27.54 38.09 -0.83
C PHE A 105 -28.26 39.42 -1.06
N VAL A 106 -29.35 39.65 -0.33
CA VAL A 106 -30.15 40.89 -0.34
C VAL A 106 -30.52 41.29 1.09
N SER A 107 -30.87 42.55 1.32
CA SER A 107 -31.35 43.00 2.63
C SER A 107 -32.63 42.24 3.04
N ALA A 108 -32.76 41.93 4.33
CA ALA A 108 -33.87 41.13 4.84
C ALA A 108 -35.24 41.81 4.59
N PRO A 109 -36.28 41.06 4.15
CA PRO A 109 -37.63 41.59 4.03
C PRO A 109 -38.17 42.12 5.37
N SER A 110 -39.01 43.16 5.33
CA SER A 110 -39.61 43.73 6.53
C SER A 110 -40.44 42.67 7.29
N GLY A 111 -40.05 42.38 8.53
CA GLY A 111 -40.65 41.33 9.36
C GLY A 111 -39.88 39.99 9.35
N THR A 112 -38.98 39.75 8.39
CA THR A 112 -38.07 38.59 8.40
C THR A 112 -36.88 38.86 9.30
N LYS A 113 -36.56 37.93 10.19
CA LYS A 113 -35.37 37.96 11.03
C LYS A 113 -34.37 36.90 10.55
N ALA A 114 -33.11 37.29 10.47
CA ALA A 114 -32.02 36.49 9.91
C ALA A 114 -31.07 36.03 11.01
N VAL A 115 -30.48 34.85 10.83
CA VAL A 115 -29.43 34.27 11.68
C VAL A 115 -28.09 34.51 11.01
N HIS A 116 -27.29 35.41 11.59
CA HIS A 116 -25.90 35.63 11.24
C HIS A 116 -25.01 34.81 12.17
N ILE A 117 -23.99 34.16 11.62
CA ILE A 117 -23.00 33.39 12.39
C ILE A 117 -21.67 34.12 12.33
N GLU A 118 -21.11 34.48 13.47
CA GLU A 118 -19.71 34.89 13.56
C GLU A 118 -18.82 33.66 13.36
N GLU A 119 -18.14 33.58 12.21
CA GLU A 119 -17.23 32.48 11.85
C GLU A 119 -16.17 32.26 12.96
N PRO A 120 -16.22 31.12 13.68
CA PRO A 120 -15.37 30.87 14.84
C PRO A 120 -13.99 30.33 14.42
N SER A 121 -12.96 30.57 15.23
CA SER A 121 -11.65 29.97 15.02
C SER A 121 -11.59 28.55 15.59
N ASN A 122 -11.04 27.61 14.81
CA ASN A 122 -10.86 26.19 15.15
C ASN A 122 -12.16 25.38 15.31
N GLY A 123 -13.14 25.65 14.47
CA GLY A 123 -14.35 24.84 14.33
C GLY A 123 -15.40 25.50 13.44
N TYR A 124 -16.66 25.11 13.63
CA TYR A 124 -17.76 25.47 12.73
C TYR A 124 -19.13 25.48 13.44
N ILE A 125 -20.06 26.30 12.93
CA ILE A 125 -21.47 26.36 13.34
C ILE A 125 -22.35 26.47 12.09
N SER A 126 -23.44 25.71 12.00
CA SER A 126 -24.50 25.89 10.99
C SER A 126 -25.86 26.15 11.61
N ALA A 127 -26.67 27.00 10.98
CA ALA A 127 -28.07 27.25 11.34
C ALA A 127 -29.03 26.73 10.25
N SER A 128 -30.19 26.22 10.65
CA SER A 128 -31.27 25.78 9.75
C SER A 128 -32.66 25.91 10.41
N PRO A 129 -33.64 26.63 9.82
CA PRO A 129 -33.50 27.57 8.71
C PRO A 129 -32.69 28.81 9.12
N GLN A 130 -32.17 29.55 8.12
CA GLN A 130 -31.26 30.68 8.35
C GLN A 130 -31.98 32.03 8.49
N SER A 131 -33.29 32.05 8.25
CA SER A 131 -34.14 33.22 8.45
C SER A 131 -35.61 32.80 8.51
N GLY A 132 -36.44 33.56 9.21
CA GLY A 132 -37.88 33.36 9.28
C GLY A 132 -38.61 34.53 9.94
N PRO A 133 -39.95 34.49 10.01
CA PRO A 133 -40.70 35.38 10.90
C PRO A 133 -40.39 35.08 12.39
N PRO A 134 -40.65 36.02 13.31
CA PRO A 134 -40.66 35.75 14.74
C PRO A 134 -41.56 34.54 15.07
N GLY A 135 -41.10 33.65 15.95
CA GLY A 135 -41.76 32.38 16.25
C GLY A 135 -41.26 31.17 15.44
N THR A 136 -40.36 31.36 14.47
CA THR A 136 -39.70 30.25 13.75
C THR A 136 -38.67 29.55 14.65
N GLU A 137 -38.73 28.23 14.78
CA GLU A 137 -37.67 27.44 15.43
C GLU A 137 -36.47 27.26 14.48
N VAL A 138 -35.26 27.34 15.02
CA VAL A 138 -33.97 27.24 14.32
C VAL A 138 -33.08 26.24 15.04
N GLU A 139 -32.55 25.30 14.26
CA GLU A 139 -31.58 24.28 14.64
C GLU A 139 -30.14 24.80 14.45
N LEU A 140 -29.29 24.62 15.46
CA LEU A 140 -27.84 24.85 15.41
C LEU A 140 -27.06 23.53 15.54
N LYS A 141 -26.13 23.28 14.60
CA LYS A 141 -25.09 22.25 14.71
C LYS A 141 -23.73 22.89 14.93
N ILE A 142 -22.89 22.30 15.76
CA ILE A 142 -21.59 22.85 16.15
C ILE A 142 -20.53 21.75 16.00
N ARG A 143 -19.45 22.02 15.27
CA ARG A 143 -18.38 21.03 15.02
C ARG A 143 -17.01 21.67 15.28
N PRO A 144 -16.35 21.36 16.41
CA PRO A 144 -14.95 21.74 16.64
C PRO A 144 -14.03 21.13 15.57
N ASP A 145 -12.90 21.78 15.28
CA ASP A 145 -11.82 21.16 14.52
C ASP A 145 -11.04 20.15 15.37
N ALA A 146 -10.34 19.21 14.72
CA ALA A 146 -9.47 18.26 15.40
C ALA A 146 -8.38 19.00 16.19
N GLY A 147 -8.27 18.72 17.49
CA GLY A 147 -7.47 19.52 18.44
C GLY A 147 -8.30 20.29 19.48
N TYR A 148 -9.61 20.47 19.25
CA TYR A 148 -10.43 21.45 19.97
C TYR A 148 -11.76 20.90 20.50
N GLY A 149 -12.37 21.65 21.42
CA GLY A 149 -13.72 21.46 21.94
C GLY A 149 -14.43 22.81 22.07
N LEU A 150 -15.76 22.80 22.07
CA LEU A 150 -16.55 24.02 22.30
C LEU A 150 -16.32 24.50 23.74
N LYS A 151 -15.79 25.71 23.89
CA LYS A 151 -15.46 26.28 25.20
C LYS A 151 -16.71 26.50 26.04
N ALA A 152 -16.70 26.06 27.28
CA ALA A 152 -17.87 26.12 28.17
C ALA A 152 -18.43 27.55 28.28
N GLY A 153 -19.75 27.71 28.08
CA GLY A 153 -20.44 29.00 28.12
C GLY A 153 -20.08 30.00 27.00
N SER A 154 -19.25 29.62 26.02
CA SER A 154 -18.86 30.50 24.91
C SER A 154 -19.93 30.65 23.82
N LEU A 155 -20.79 29.64 23.66
CA LEU A 155 -21.92 29.68 22.75
C LEU A 155 -22.90 30.78 23.17
N LYS A 156 -23.10 31.75 22.29
CA LYS A 156 -23.91 32.95 22.54
C LYS A 156 -24.90 33.20 21.43
N ILE A 157 -26.12 33.58 21.82
CA ILE A 157 -27.18 34.05 20.94
C ILE A 157 -27.53 35.48 21.35
N ASN A 158 -27.33 36.45 20.46
CA ASN A 158 -27.47 37.89 20.73
C ASN A 158 -26.72 38.35 22.00
N GLY A 159 -25.53 37.79 22.22
CA GLY A 159 -24.66 38.10 23.36
C GLY A 159 -24.98 37.31 24.64
N THR A 160 -26.19 36.77 24.78
CA THR A 160 -26.57 35.89 25.90
C THR A 160 -25.87 34.55 25.78
N SER A 161 -25.05 34.18 26.77
CA SER A 161 -24.46 32.84 26.86
C SER A 161 -25.53 31.79 27.12
N ILE A 162 -25.44 30.67 26.41
CA ILE A 162 -26.21 29.48 26.69
C ILE A 162 -25.43 28.62 27.68
N GLU A 163 -26.01 28.33 28.84
CA GLU A 163 -25.49 27.30 29.74
C GLU A 163 -25.74 25.93 29.12
N MET A 164 -24.72 25.38 28.48
CA MET A 164 -24.72 23.97 28.12
C MET A 164 -24.18 23.14 29.30
N PHE A 165 -24.89 22.07 29.65
CA PHE A 165 -24.37 21.07 30.56
C PHE A 165 -23.09 20.44 29.99
N SER A 166 -22.17 20.04 30.87
CA SER A 166 -20.87 19.48 30.52
C SER A 166 -20.98 18.10 29.87
N GLY A 167 -21.22 18.10 28.56
CA GLY A 167 -21.48 16.90 27.75
C GLY A 167 -22.09 17.28 26.41
N TYR A 168 -21.35 18.04 25.58
CA TYR A 168 -21.83 18.37 24.23
C TYR A 168 -21.88 17.10 23.37
N ASP A 169 -23.09 16.76 22.94
CA ASP A 169 -23.40 15.66 22.05
C ASP A 169 -23.55 16.21 20.63
N ALA A 170 -22.65 15.81 19.72
CA ALA A 170 -22.61 16.33 18.36
C ALA A 170 -23.82 15.92 17.52
N ASP A 171 -24.51 14.84 17.90
CA ASP A 171 -25.69 14.32 17.21
C ASP A 171 -27.01 14.91 17.77
N LYS A 172 -26.93 15.69 18.87
CA LYS A 172 -28.06 16.47 19.41
C LYS A 172 -27.88 17.96 19.08
N PRO A 173 -28.55 18.48 18.02
CA PRO A 173 -28.48 19.90 17.72
C PRO A 173 -29.17 20.74 18.80
N PHE A 174 -28.72 21.98 18.96
CA PHE A 174 -29.35 22.94 19.86
C PHE A 174 -30.43 23.71 19.11
N THR A 175 -31.67 23.80 19.62
CA THR A 175 -32.73 24.60 19.00
C THR A 175 -33.09 25.86 19.79
N PHE A 176 -33.51 26.90 19.08
CA PHE A 176 -34.04 28.14 19.66
C PHE A 176 -35.11 28.77 18.76
N VAL A 177 -35.88 29.72 19.28
CA VAL A 177 -36.95 30.40 18.52
C VAL A 177 -36.53 31.82 18.15
N LEU A 178 -36.74 32.23 16.89
CA LEU A 178 -36.52 33.60 16.44
C LEU A 178 -37.43 34.59 17.19
N GLY A 179 -36.80 35.56 17.86
CA GLY A 179 -37.50 36.66 18.53
C GLY A 179 -37.88 37.80 17.58
N GLY A 180 -38.17 38.96 18.15
CA GLY A 180 -38.47 40.19 17.40
C GLY A 180 -37.26 40.83 16.71
N GLU A 181 -36.05 40.28 16.84
CA GLU A 181 -34.81 40.85 16.29
C GLU A 181 -33.95 39.86 15.51
N HIS A 182 -33.03 40.39 14.71
CA HIS A 182 -32.01 39.59 14.03
C HIS A 182 -31.14 38.89 15.08
N VAL A 183 -30.65 37.70 14.73
CA VAL A 183 -29.89 36.85 15.65
C VAL A 183 -28.45 36.76 15.19
N THR A 184 -27.52 37.06 16.09
CA THR A 184 -26.08 36.80 15.93
C THR A 184 -25.70 35.63 16.82
N VAL A 185 -25.14 34.59 16.22
CA VAL A 185 -24.60 33.40 16.90
C VAL A 185 -23.08 33.48 16.93
N LYS A 186 -22.48 33.24 18.09
CA LYS A 186 -21.02 33.20 18.28
C LYS A 186 -20.64 31.98 19.14
N ALA A 187 -19.48 31.39 18.91
CA ALA A 187 -18.84 30.46 19.83
C ALA A 187 -17.32 30.68 19.88
N GLU A 188 -16.65 30.08 20.86
CA GLU A 188 -15.20 29.97 20.92
C GLU A 188 -14.82 28.49 21.09
N PHE A 189 -13.76 28.04 20.43
CA PHE A 189 -13.23 26.69 20.61
C PHE A 189 -11.90 26.74 21.38
N GLU A 190 -11.73 25.85 22.36
CA GLU A 190 -10.52 25.75 23.18
C GLU A 190 -9.78 24.42 22.96
N SER A 191 -8.46 24.44 23.14
CA SER A 191 -7.61 23.28 22.83
C SER A 191 -7.72 22.20 23.91
N LYS A 192 -8.39 21.10 23.57
CA LYS A 192 -8.53 19.86 24.36
C LYS A 192 -7.18 19.38 24.92
N GLY A 193 -7.17 18.81 26.13
CA GLY A 193 -5.97 18.16 26.68
C GLY A 193 -5.49 17.00 25.79
N ASP A 194 -4.23 16.58 25.93
CA ASP A 194 -3.70 15.43 25.19
C ASP A 194 -4.48 14.14 25.52
N SER A 195 -4.88 13.96 26.78
CA SER A 195 -5.82 12.89 27.19
C SER A 195 -7.20 13.02 26.54
N ASP A 196 -7.77 14.23 26.43
CA ASP A 196 -9.07 14.45 25.80
C ASP A 196 -9.02 14.20 24.28
N LEU A 197 -7.87 14.48 23.66
CA LEU A 197 -7.61 14.21 22.24
C LEU A 197 -7.44 12.71 22.00
N VAL A 198 -6.71 12.00 22.87
CA VAL A 198 -6.66 10.53 22.85
C VAL A 198 -8.07 9.94 22.99
N ASN A 199 -8.87 10.39 23.97
CA ASN A 199 -10.25 9.92 24.15
C ASN A 199 -11.12 10.22 22.92
N SER A 200 -10.93 11.39 22.29
CA SER A 200 -11.64 11.77 21.04
C SER A 200 -11.23 10.87 19.87
N GLY A 201 -9.96 10.49 19.77
CA GLY A 201 -9.47 9.55 18.77
C GLY A 201 -9.96 8.12 18.99
N GLU A 202 -10.02 7.67 20.24
CA GLU A 202 -10.58 6.37 20.62
C GLU A 202 -12.08 6.29 20.32
N TRP A 203 -12.85 7.36 20.57
CA TRP A 203 -14.25 7.48 20.12
C TRP A 203 -14.38 7.46 18.59
N ALA A 204 -13.52 8.20 17.88
CA ALA A 204 -13.54 8.23 16.42
C ALA A 204 -13.23 6.86 15.79
N LEU A 205 -12.31 6.07 16.37
CA LEU A 205 -12.10 4.67 15.96
C LEU A 205 -13.36 3.83 16.12
N VAL A 206 -14.05 3.91 17.26
CA VAL A 206 -15.29 3.16 17.53
C VAL A 206 -16.43 3.59 16.59
N ALA A 207 -16.49 4.86 16.23
CA ALA A 207 -17.43 5.40 15.25
C ALA A 207 -17.08 5.08 13.78
N GLY A 208 -15.90 4.51 13.50
CA GLY A 208 -15.43 4.23 12.14
C GLY A 208 -14.86 5.43 11.39
N ASP A 209 -14.61 6.56 12.06
CA ASP A 209 -13.91 7.72 11.51
C ASP A 209 -12.40 7.60 11.79
N PHE A 210 -11.74 6.73 11.03
CA PHE A 210 -10.30 6.47 11.07
C PHE A 210 -9.47 7.70 10.67
N ASP A 211 -9.95 8.54 9.74
CA ASP A 211 -9.32 9.82 9.38
C ASP A 211 -9.38 10.81 10.54
N GLY A 212 -10.57 11.01 11.15
CA GLY A 212 -10.73 11.82 12.35
C GLY A 212 -9.91 11.30 13.52
N ALA A 213 -9.87 9.97 13.73
CA ALA A 213 -9.06 9.34 14.75
C ALA A 213 -7.56 9.63 14.57
N ALA A 214 -7.02 9.43 13.35
CA ALA A 214 -5.62 9.73 13.05
C ALA A 214 -5.29 11.21 13.29
N ALA A 215 -6.18 12.14 12.93
CA ALA A 215 -6.02 13.57 13.21
C ALA A 215 -6.02 13.88 14.72
N TYR A 216 -6.92 13.28 15.50
CA TYR A 216 -6.94 13.45 16.96
C TYR A 216 -5.69 12.90 17.63
N PHE A 217 -5.18 11.74 17.20
CA PHE A 217 -3.95 11.16 17.75
C PHE A 217 -2.69 11.97 17.37
N GLU A 218 -2.60 12.48 16.13
CA GLU A 218 -1.51 13.38 15.72
C GLU A 218 -1.53 14.69 16.52
N ALA A 219 -2.72 15.25 16.78
CA ALA A 219 -2.89 16.43 17.64
C ALA A 219 -2.48 16.14 19.10
N ALA A 220 -2.87 14.98 19.65
CA ALA A 220 -2.46 14.54 20.99
C ALA A 220 -0.94 14.44 21.10
N TYR A 221 -0.28 13.76 20.15
CA TYR A 221 1.18 13.60 20.14
C TYR A 221 1.91 14.93 19.94
N THR A 222 1.35 15.84 19.13
CA THR A 222 1.90 17.18 18.93
C THR A 222 1.84 18.01 20.22
N LYS A 223 0.78 17.82 21.04
CA LYS A 223 0.60 18.50 22.32
C LYS A 223 1.43 17.88 23.46
N ASN A 224 1.54 16.55 23.51
CA ASN A 224 2.36 15.82 24.46
C ASN A 224 3.04 14.62 23.80
N LYS A 225 4.36 14.73 23.60
CA LYS A 225 5.18 13.70 22.93
C LYS A 225 5.54 12.53 23.85
N ASP A 226 5.33 12.67 25.15
CA ASP A 226 5.64 11.68 26.17
C ASP A 226 4.39 10.87 26.58
N ASN A 227 3.19 11.22 26.07
CA ASN A 227 1.94 10.49 26.34
C ASN A 227 1.95 9.12 25.63
N PRO A 228 1.91 7.99 26.36
CA PRO A 228 2.05 6.66 25.75
C PRO A 228 0.98 6.31 24.71
N LYS A 229 -0.30 6.64 24.98
CA LYS A 229 -1.40 6.40 24.02
C LYS A 229 -1.22 7.27 22.77
N ALA A 230 -0.82 8.53 22.94
CA ALA A 230 -0.58 9.43 21.81
C ALA A 230 0.60 8.97 20.94
N ILE A 231 1.71 8.54 21.54
CA ILE A 231 2.84 7.92 20.82
C ILE A 231 2.35 6.71 20.02
N PHE A 232 1.68 5.75 20.68
CA PHE A 232 1.26 4.48 20.10
C PHE A 232 0.31 4.69 18.90
N TYR A 233 -0.86 5.30 19.12
CA TYR A 233 -1.88 5.41 18.08
C TYR A 233 -1.45 6.33 16.94
N SER A 234 -0.75 7.45 17.22
CA SER A 234 -0.31 8.34 16.14
C SER A 234 0.84 7.74 15.33
N SER A 235 1.66 6.84 15.89
CA SER A 235 2.67 6.11 15.09
C SER A 235 1.99 5.20 14.05
N ILE A 236 0.92 4.50 14.46
CA ILE A 236 0.12 3.66 13.56
C ILE A 236 -0.67 4.52 12.57
N GLY A 237 -1.34 5.58 13.02
CA GLY A 237 -2.06 6.53 12.15
C GLY A 237 -1.16 7.17 11.10
N LYS A 238 0.08 7.55 11.48
CA LYS A 238 1.06 8.11 10.55
C LYS A 238 1.56 7.08 9.54
N LEU A 239 1.83 5.83 9.96
CA LEU A 239 2.14 4.73 9.05
C LEU A 239 1.00 4.48 8.05
N LEU A 240 -0.25 4.49 8.51
CA LEU A 240 -1.44 4.32 7.66
C LEU A 240 -1.65 5.51 6.69
N SER A 241 -1.30 6.73 7.10
CA SER A 241 -1.43 7.93 6.24
C SER A 241 -0.55 7.88 4.98
N ILE A 242 0.56 7.13 5.03
CA ILE A 242 1.44 6.91 3.87
C ILE A 242 0.70 6.12 2.78
N VAL A 243 -0.07 5.11 3.18
CA VAL A 243 -0.82 4.21 2.28
C VAL A 243 -1.81 4.97 1.42
N VAL A 244 -2.50 5.94 2.02
CA VAL A 244 -3.56 6.73 1.37
C VAL A 244 -3.04 8.05 0.78
N SER A 245 -1.72 8.26 0.81
CA SER A 245 -1.09 9.44 0.22
C SER A 245 -1.23 9.46 -1.30
N THR A 246 -1.32 10.67 -1.88
CA THR A 246 -1.50 10.84 -3.33
C THR A 246 -0.39 10.16 -4.14
N ASP A 247 0.86 10.22 -3.67
CA ASP A 247 2.00 9.62 -4.37
C ASP A 247 1.98 8.08 -4.34
N VAL A 248 1.69 7.47 -3.19
CA VAL A 248 1.51 6.01 -3.09
C VAL A 248 0.32 5.56 -3.94
N ARG A 249 -0.82 6.25 -3.85
CA ARG A 249 -1.99 5.99 -4.67
C ARG A 249 -1.67 6.07 -6.17
N ASN A 250 -0.81 7.00 -6.58
CA ASN A 250 -0.35 7.11 -7.97
C ASN A 250 0.54 5.92 -8.40
N ILE A 251 1.38 5.36 -7.51
CA ILE A 251 2.10 4.09 -7.80
C ILE A 251 1.08 2.97 -8.03
N MET A 252 0.12 2.78 -7.12
CA MET A 252 -0.82 1.66 -7.20
C MET A 252 -1.65 1.69 -8.50
N LEU A 253 -2.10 2.88 -8.92
CA LEU A 253 -2.92 3.08 -10.11
C LEU A 253 -2.16 3.04 -11.45
N ASN A 254 -0.91 3.51 -11.47
CA ASN A 254 -0.17 3.75 -12.72
C ASN A 254 1.12 2.91 -12.88
N ARG A 255 1.49 2.13 -11.86
CA ARG A 255 2.68 1.25 -11.88
C ARG A 255 2.36 -0.20 -11.49
N VAL A 256 1.34 -0.43 -10.65
CA VAL A 256 0.87 -1.76 -10.21
C VAL A 256 -0.45 -2.17 -10.89
N GLY A 257 -1.14 -1.22 -11.54
CA GLY A 257 -2.30 -1.51 -12.40
C GLY A 257 -3.65 -1.65 -11.70
N HIS A 258 -3.80 -1.10 -10.50
CA HIS A 258 -5.14 -0.90 -9.94
C HIS A 258 -5.98 0.02 -10.83
N SER A 259 -7.27 -0.28 -10.95
CA SER A 259 -8.26 0.66 -11.52
C SER A 259 -8.55 1.78 -10.52
N VAL A 260 -8.68 1.42 -9.24
CA VAL A 260 -9.00 2.31 -8.13
C VAL A 260 -8.27 1.87 -6.84
N PHE A 261 -8.00 2.82 -5.94
CA PHE A 261 -7.25 2.61 -4.69
C PHE A 261 -7.60 3.73 -3.69
N PRO A 262 -7.57 3.51 -2.36
CA PRO A 262 -8.02 4.50 -1.37
C PRO A 262 -7.23 5.80 -1.37
N GLY A 263 -7.94 6.92 -1.13
CA GLY A 263 -7.37 8.26 -0.96
C GLY A 263 -7.62 8.89 0.42
N ASN A 264 -8.12 8.11 1.38
CA ASN A 264 -8.36 8.49 2.77
C ASN A 264 -8.47 7.20 3.63
N LEU A 265 -8.31 7.32 4.96
CA LEU A 265 -8.32 6.16 5.86
C LEU A 265 -9.71 5.52 5.98
N ASN A 266 -10.79 6.30 5.94
CA ASN A 266 -12.15 5.79 6.04
C ASN A 266 -12.47 4.85 4.88
N THR A 267 -12.12 5.21 3.63
CA THR A 267 -12.20 4.33 2.47
C THR A 267 -11.24 3.14 2.58
N LEU A 268 -9.98 3.33 3.05
CA LEU A 268 -9.06 2.21 3.28
C LEU A 268 -9.65 1.16 4.26
N PHE A 269 -10.34 1.62 5.31
CA PHE A 269 -10.97 0.78 6.33
C PHE A 269 -12.42 0.36 6.03
N SER A 270 -13.07 0.96 5.02
CA SER A 270 -14.32 0.50 4.39
C SER A 270 -14.13 -0.79 3.58
N ASN A 271 -15.21 -1.38 3.09
CA ASN A 271 -15.16 -2.44 2.08
C ASN A 271 -15.31 -1.93 0.63
N GLU A 272 -15.52 -0.62 0.44
CA GLU A 272 -15.92 0.04 -0.81
C GLU A 272 -15.01 -0.35 -1.98
N TRP A 273 -13.72 -0.06 -1.83
CA TRP A 273 -12.69 -0.28 -2.84
C TRP A 273 -12.32 -1.75 -3.09
N THR A 274 -12.50 -2.59 -2.07
CA THR A 274 -12.37 -4.05 -2.21
C THR A 274 -13.59 -4.70 -2.87
N SER A 275 -14.69 -3.99 -3.09
CA SER A 275 -15.95 -4.58 -3.54
C SER A 275 -16.09 -4.74 -5.06
N LEU A 276 -15.30 -4.02 -5.85
CA LEU A 276 -15.17 -4.18 -7.32
C LEU A 276 -14.71 -5.60 -7.72
N PHE A 277 -14.25 -6.38 -6.75
CA PHE A 277 -13.95 -7.80 -6.85
C PHE A 277 -15.20 -8.72 -6.99
N LEU A 278 -16.40 -8.25 -6.63
CA LEU A 278 -17.54 -9.11 -6.31
C LEU A 278 -18.59 -9.25 -7.43
N GLU A 279 -18.78 -8.20 -8.23
CA GLU A 279 -19.79 -8.17 -9.29
C GLU A 279 -19.26 -8.85 -10.59
N ASN A 280 -19.07 -10.17 -10.50
CA ASN A 280 -19.10 -11.12 -11.61
C ASN A 280 -18.13 -10.85 -12.80
N PRO A 281 -16.82 -11.11 -12.66
CA PRO A 281 -15.79 -10.65 -13.60
C PRO A 281 -15.95 -11.13 -15.05
N GLY A 282 -16.63 -12.25 -15.31
CA GLY A 282 -16.91 -12.71 -16.68
C GLY A 282 -17.87 -11.83 -17.50
N ALA A 283 -18.51 -10.83 -16.86
CA ALA A 283 -19.43 -9.89 -17.51
C ALA A 283 -19.14 -8.40 -17.19
N ALA A 284 -18.17 -8.13 -16.31
CA ALA A 284 -17.81 -6.76 -15.92
C ALA A 284 -17.02 -6.04 -17.04
N PRO A 285 -17.35 -4.76 -17.36
CA PRO A 285 -16.48 -3.87 -18.13
C PRO A 285 -15.08 -3.72 -17.54
N GLU A 286 -14.10 -3.32 -18.38
CA GLU A 286 -12.69 -3.18 -17.96
C GLU A 286 -12.49 -2.10 -16.87
N ASP A 287 -13.39 -1.12 -16.77
CA ASP A 287 -13.40 -0.07 -15.76
C ASP A 287 -14.03 -0.48 -14.41
N GLU A 288 -14.59 -1.68 -14.29
CA GLU A 288 -15.23 -2.18 -13.07
C GLU A 288 -14.39 -3.24 -12.30
N VAL A 289 -13.18 -3.59 -12.76
CA VAL A 289 -12.31 -4.61 -12.12
C VAL A 289 -11.20 -3.97 -11.29
N MET A 290 -11.00 -4.40 -10.04
CA MET A 290 -10.07 -3.79 -9.05
C MET A 290 -8.60 -3.67 -9.53
N VAL A 291 -8.08 -4.71 -10.18
CA VAL A 291 -6.84 -4.68 -10.96
C VAL A 291 -7.27 -4.74 -12.42
N ARG A 292 -6.71 -3.87 -13.27
CA ARG A 292 -7.07 -3.84 -14.68
C ARG A 292 -6.67 -5.16 -15.34
N ARG A 293 -7.42 -5.61 -16.34
CA ARG A 293 -6.95 -6.71 -17.19
C ARG A 293 -5.69 -6.27 -17.96
N PRO A 294 -4.59 -7.02 -17.91
CA PRO A 294 -3.45 -6.75 -18.79
C PRO A 294 -3.88 -7.04 -20.23
N SER A 295 -3.47 -6.21 -21.19
CA SER A 295 -3.70 -6.42 -22.62
C SER A 295 -2.76 -7.50 -23.20
N ILE A 296 -2.51 -8.54 -22.41
CA ILE A 296 -1.53 -9.62 -22.62
C ILE A 296 -2.31 -10.92 -22.76
N GLY A 297 -2.07 -11.66 -23.84
CA GLY A 297 -2.54 -13.03 -23.94
C GLY A 297 -1.80 -13.92 -22.94
N MET A 298 -2.41 -14.18 -21.79
CA MET A 298 -1.86 -15.16 -20.85
C MET A 298 -1.87 -16.55 -21.53
N PRO A 299 -0.80 -17.36 -21.38
CA PRO A 299 -0.76 -18.68 -22.01
C PRO A 299 -1.97 -19.51 -21.58
N GLY A 300 -2.69 -20.12 -22.53
CA GLY A 300 -3.99 -20.79 -22.29
C GLY A 300 -4.03 -21.92 -21.25
N ASN A 301 -2.89 -22.27 -20.65
CA ASN A 301 -2.79 -23.14 -19.47
C ASN A 301 -3.19 -22.40 -18.16
N PHE A 302 -3.14 -21.06 -18.15
CA PHE A 302 -3.66 -20.20 -17.09
C PHE A 302 -5.17 -19.93 -17.31
N VAL A 303 -6.02 -20.92 -17.07
CA VAL A 303 -7.48 -20.80 -17.21
C VAL A 303 -8.07 -20.13 -15.97
N ILE A 304 -8.21 -18.79 -16.00
CA ILE A 304 -8.61 -17.96 -14.85
C ILE A 304 -10.02 -17.38 -15.07
N GLU A 305 -11.07 -18.20 -14.93
CA GLU A 305 -12.46 -17.73 -15.04
C GLU A 305 -13.30 -18.01 -13.78
N ASP A 306 -13.37 -19.26 -13.30
CA ASP A 306 -14.13 -19.63 -12.09
C ASP A 306 -13.30 -19.54 -10.79
N LEU A 307 -12.02 -19.16 -10.86
CA LEU A 307 -11.13 -19.08 -9.70
C LEU A 307 -11.17 -17.72 -8.99
N TYR A 308 -11.33 -16.62 -9.74
CA TYR A 308 -11.18 -15.26 -9.20
C TYR A 308 -12.08 -14.98 -8.00
N ARG A 309 -13.38 -15.32 -8.10
CA ARG A 309 -14.41 -15.15 -7.07
C ARG A 309 -14.02 -15.77 -5.71
N LYS A 310 -13.15 -16.80 -5.71
CA LYS A 310 -12.68 -17.54 -4.52
C LYS A 310 -11.40 -16.95 -3.90
N ALA A 311 -10.84 -15.87 -4.46
CA ALA A 311 -9.59 -15.27 -3.98
C ALA A 311 -9.77 -14.57 -2.63
N MET A 312 -10.50 -13.45 -2.62
CA MET A 312 -10.72 -12.63 -1.42
C MET A 312 -11.97 -13.05 -0.62
N GLN A 313 -12.51 -14.25 -0.88
CA GLN A 313 -13.56 -14.88 -0.08
C GLN A 313 -13.05 -16.08 0.76
N GLY A 314 -11.93 -16.70 0.34
CA GLY A 314 -11.48 -18.03 0.78
C GLY A 314 -11.79 -19.10 -0.28
N SER A 315 -11.04 -20.20 -0.39
CA SER A 315 -10.25 -20.86 0.67
C SER A 315 -9.05 -21.69 0.16
N SER A 316 -8.26 -21.19 -0.81
CA SER A 316 -7.09 -21.94 -1.35
C SER A 316 -5.85 -21.07 -1.59
N LYS A 317 -4.65 -21.67 -1.46
CA LYS A 317 -3.37 -21.00 -1.78
C LYS A 317 -3.27 -20.52 -3.22
N ALA A 318 -3.81 -21.31 -4.16
CA ALA A 318 -3.76 -21.00 -5.59
C ALA A 318 -4.44 -19.67 -5.92
N THR A 319 -5.36 -19.22 -5.07
CA THR A 319 -6.20 -18.06 -5.35
C THR A 319 -5.61 -16.73 -4.86
N LEU A 320 -4.74 -16.74 -3.84
CA LEU A 320 -3.89 -15.58 -3.51
C LEU A 320 -2.78 -15.42 -4.57
N MET A 321 -2.16 -16.55 -4.95
CA MET A 321 -1.16 -16.64 -6.01
C MET A 321 -1.64 -16.07 -7.36
N LEU A 322 -2.92 -16.23 -7.70
CA LEU A 322 -3.49 -15.63 -8.90
C LEU A 322 -3.56 -14.09 -8.84
N TYR A 323 -3.94 -13.52 -7.70
CA TYR A 323 -3.92 -12.06 -7.50
C TYR A 323 -2.49 -11.50 -7.54
N GLU A 324 -1.53 -12.23 -6.98
CA GLU A 324 -0.10 -11.90 -7.05
C GLU A 324 0.42 -11.92 -8.51
N VAL A 325 0.02 -12.91 -9.30
CA VAL A 325 0.34 -13.04 -10.73
C VAL A 325 -0.32 -11.94 -11.58
N GLU A 326 -1.55 -11.52 -11.29
CA GLU A 326 -2.19 -10.39 -11.98
C GLU A 326 -1.51 -9.05 -11.67
N CYS A 327 -1.20 -8.78 -10.40
CA CYS A 327 -0.41 -7.61 -10.00
C CYS A 327 0.96 -7.60 -10.69
N PHE A 328 1.60 -8.77 -10.83
CA PHE A 328 2.85 -8.89 -11.57
C PHE A 328 2.68 -8.64 -13.07
N ALA A 329 1.66 -9.22 -13.72
CA ALA A 329 1.38 -9.00 -15.14
C ALA A 329 1.07 -7.52 -15.45
N GLN A 330 0.45 -6.80 -14.51
CA GLN A 330 0.29 -5.35 -14.61
C GLN A 330 1.59 -4.58 -14.31
N MET A 331 2.41 -5.02 -13.35
CA MET A 331 3.74 -4.42 -13.11
C MET A 331 4.69 -4.61 -14.29
N ILE A 332 4.54 -5.67 -15.09
CA ILE A 332 5.13 -5.80 -16.43
C ILE A 332 4.54 -4.72 -17.35
N TYR A 333 3.22 -4.79 -17.59
CA TYR A 333 2.53 -3.99 -18.61
C TYR A 333 2.69 -2.47 -18.43
N MET A 334 2.59 -1.98 -17.19
CA MET A 334 2.70 -0.55 -16.86
C MET A 334 4.15 -0.05 -16.75
N ASN A 335 5.14 -0.94 -16.80
CA ASN A 335 6.56 -0.56 -16.77
C ASN A 335 7.31 -1.20 -17.94
N PRO A 336 6.99 -0.84 -19.21
CA PRO A 336 7.56 -1.44 -20.42
C PRO A 336 9.07 -1.24 -20.57
N ASN A 337 9.64 -0.25 -19.87
CA ASN A 337 11.08 0.03 -19.80
C ASN A 337 11.76 -0.58 -18.55
N GLY A 338 11.04 -1.41 -17.78
CA GLY A 338 11.56 -2.03 -16.55
C GLY A 338 11.30 -1.23 -15.28
N TRP A 339 11.66 -1.84 -14.13
CA TRP A 339 11.15 -1.43 -12.80
C TRP A 339 12.02 -0.41 -12.06
N ASN A 340 13.01 0.17 -12.74
CA ASN A 340 13.93 1.17 -12.17
C ASN A 340 13.22 2.35 -11.50
N ASP A 341 12.15 2.85 -12.13
CA ASP A 341 11.32 3.93 -11.61
C ASP A 341 10.40 3.46 -10.48
N LEU A 342 9.69 2.34 -10.67
CA LEU A 342 8.76 1.79 -9.67
C LEU A 342 9.47 1.54 -8.33
N ILE A 343 10.69 1.01 -8.35
CA ILE A 343 11.52 0.82 -7.16
C ILE A 343 11.99 2.17 -6.57
N ASP A 344 12.33 3.15 -7.40
CA ASP A 344 12.73 4.49 -6.95
C ASP A 344 11.57 5.28 -6.31
N GLU A 345 10.41 5.26 -6.94
CA GLU A 345 9.15 5.84 -6.45
C GLU A 345 8.73 5.14 -5.15
N SER A 346 8.80 3.81 -5.10
CA SER A 346 8.46 3.04 -3.88
C SER A 346 9.38 3.38 -2.71
N LEU A 347 10.70 3.46 -2.96
CA LEU A 347 11.68 3.87 -1.95
C LEU A 347 11.52 5.33 -1.51
N ARG A 348 10.97 6.20 -2.37
CA ARG A 348 10.71 7.60 -2.05
C ARG A 348 9.42 7.79 -1.26
N TYR A 349 8.34 7.09 -1.62
CA TYR A 349 6.99 7.41 -1.15
C TYR A 349 6.48 6.45 -0.06
N PHE A 350 6.66 5.12 -0.18
CA PHE A 350 6.39 4.21 0.96
C PHE A 350 7.46 4.35 2.05
N TRP A 351 8.73 4.45 1.65
CA TRP A 351 9.89 4.30 2.55
C TRP A 351 10.61 5.60 2.91
N GLY A 352 10.02 6.74 2.55
CA GLY A 352 10.59 8.07 2.75
C GLY A 352 10.50 8.59 4.18
N ASN A 353 10.58 9.93 4.29
CA ASN A 353 10.66 10.64 5.57
C ASN A 353 9.51 10.32 6.54
N GLU A 354 8.31 10.06 6.03
CA GLU A 354 7.12 9.78 6.83
C GLU A 354 7.18 8.41 7.51
N PHE A 355 7.67 7.38 6.81
CA PHE A 355 7.90 6.05 7.41
C PHE A 355 8.95 6.14 8.51
N GLU A 356 10.07 6.81 8.24
CA GLU A 356 11.12 7.00 9.24
C GLU A 356 10.68 7.93 10.39
N ALA A 357 9.72 8.83 10.17
CA ALA A 357 9.11 9.62 11.24
C ALA A 357 8.17 8.78 12.11
N ALA A 358 7.34 7.91 11.51
CA ALA A 358 6.48 6.98 12.24
C ALA A 358 7.31 5.96 13.04
N ALA A 359 8.37 5.40 12.45
CA ALA A 359 9.28 4.47 13.12
C ALA A 359 10.07 5.14 14.26
N ARG A 360 10.57 6.37 14.07
CA ARG A 360 11.21 7.15 15.15
C ARG A 360 10.22 7.50 16.27
N ARG A 361 8.94 7.73 15.96
CA ARG A 361 7.91 8.00 16.96
C ARG A 361 7.58 6.74 17.76
N ALA A 362 7.38 5.60 17.11
CA ALA A 362 7.22 4.32 17.80
C ALA A 362 8.41 4.04 18.73
N ALA A 363 9.62 4.40 18.30
CA ALA A 363 10.85 4.25 19.08
C ALA A 363 10.95 5.15 20.34
N THR A 364 10.07 6.14 20.55
CA THR A 364 10.01 6.89 21.83
C THR A 364 9.12 6.24 22.87
N LEU A 365 8.33 5.20 22.52
CA LEU A 365 7.59 4.42 23.51
C LEU A 365 8.59 3.55 24.31
N PRO A 366 8.59 3.60 25.66
CA PRO A 366 9.47 2.77 26.47
C PRO A 366 9.14 1.28 26.36
N TYR A 367 10.14 0.41 26.48
CA TYR A 367 9.91 -1.03 26.65
C TYR A 367 9.15 -1.30 27.95
N GLY A 368 8.24 -2.27 27.93
CA GLY A 368 7.30 -2.57 29.00
C GLY A 368 6.14 -1.57 29.16
N GLN A 369 6.12 -0.45 28.41
CA GLN A 369 4.98 0.48 28.46
C GLN A 369 3.81 -0.12 27.67
N ARG A 370 2.82 -0.61 28.41
CA ARG A 370 1.59 -1.21 27.86
C ARG A 370 0.48 -0.17 27.68
N ILE A 371 -0.35 -0.39 26.66
CA ILE A 371 -1.50 0.41 26.23
C ILE A 371 -2.71 -0.53 26.20
N PRO A 372 -3.71 -0.37 27.09
CA PRO A 372 -4.92 -1.19 27.06
C PRO A 372 -5.84 -0.78 25.90
N LEU A 373 -6.36 -1.78 25.19
CA LEU A 373 -7.43 -1.58 24.22
C LEU A 373 -8.79 -1.91 24.85
N SER A 374 -9.81 -1.09 24.58
CA SER A 374 -11.19 -1.45 24.95
C SER A 374 -11.74 -2.50 23.98
N GLU A 375 -12.75 -3.26 24.43
CA GLU A 375 -13.47 -4.22 23.60
C GLU A 375 -14.06 -3.58 22.33
N ASP A 376 -14.57 -2.35 22.45
CA ASP A 376 -15.13 -1.60 21.32
C ASP A 376 -14.06 -1.20 20.30
N ILE A 377 -12.86 -0.80 20.75
CA ILE A 377 -11.73 -0.53 19.86
C ILE A 377 -11.30 -1.83 19.17
N ILE A 378 -11.15 -2.93 19.92
CA ILE A 378 -10.77 -4.26 19.39
C ILE A 378 -11.74 -4.69 18.26
N LYS A 379 -13.07 -4.55 18.48
CA LYS A 379 -14.10 -4.83 17.47
C LYS A 379 -14.04 -3.86 16.28
N ALA A 380 -13.96 -2.55 16.53
CA ALA A 380 -13.92 -1.53 15.47
C ALA A 380 -12.69 -1.70 14.56
N VAL A 381 -11.54 -2.10 15.12
CA VAL A 381 -10.35 -2.46 14.35
C VAL A 381 -10.30 -3.94 13.94
N LYS A 382 -11.36 -4.74 14.10
CA LYS A 382 -11.43 -6.16 13.71
C LYS A 382 -10.21 -6.97 14.19
N LEU A 383 -10.01 -7.00 15.51
CA LEU A 383 -9.01 -7.80 16.23
C LEU A 383 -9.63 -8.77 17.25
N ASP A 384 -10.95 -8.79 17.36
CA ASP A 384 -11.75 -9.61 18.28
C ASP A 384 -11.56 -11.14 18.13
N GLY A 385 -11.20 -11.60 16.92
CA GLY A 385 -10.77 -12.98 16.69
C GLY A 385 -9.32 -13.30 17.10
N TYR A 386 -8.58 -12.34 17.69
CA TYR A 386 -7.15 -12.46 18.02
C TYR A 386 -6.74 -11.83 19.36
N MET A 387 -7.61 -11.02 19.97
CA MET A 387 -7.35 -10.30 21.21
C MET A 387 -8.62 -10.27 22.09
N GLN A 388 -8.47 -10.61 23.36
CA GLN A 388 -9.53 -10.54 24.37
C GLN A 388 -9.68 -9.12 24.96
N PRO A 389 -10.86 -8.76 25.49
CA PRO A 389 -11.07 -7.51 26.21
C PRO A 389 -10.08 -7.29 27.36
N GLY A 390 -9.48 -6.10 27.43
CA GLY A 390 -8.50 -5.75 28.47
C GLY A 390 -7.05 -6.16 28.15
N GLU A 391 -6.80 -6.82 27.03
CA GLU A 391 -5.44 -7.01 26.52
C GLU A 391 -4.74 -5.68 26.20
N THR A 392 -3.42 -5.75 26.15
CA THR A 392 -2.57 -4.58 25.95
C THR A 392 -1.59 -4.77 24.80
N LEU A 393 -1.25 -3.68 24.12
CA LEU A 393 -0.15 -3.58 23.15
C LEU A 393 0.89 -2.60 23.68
N GLY A 394 2.13 -2.68 23.24
CA GLY A 394 3.22 -1.84 23.75
C GLY A 394 4.24 -1.50 22.69
N ARG A 395 5.49 -1.36 23.12
CA ARG A 395 6.62 -1.03 22.25
C ARG A 395 7.04 -2.24 21.40
N GLU A 396 6.82 -3.43 21.91
CA GLU A 396 7.34 -4.69 21.38
C GLU A 396 6.53 -5.13 20.14
N GLU A 397 5.22 -4.93 20.16
CA GLU A 397 4.34 -5.13 19.01
C GLU A 397 4.59 -4.08 17.90
N LEU A 398 4.97 -2.85 18.28
CA LEU A 398 5.42 -1.82 17.32
C LEU A 398 6.78 -2.15 16.72
N ASP A 399 7.74 -2.65 17.52
CA ASP A 399 9.04 -3.13 17.04
C ASP A 399 8.88 -4.34 16.11
N ALA A 400 7.92 -5.24 16.36
CA ALA A 400 7.59 -6.31 15.42
C ALA A 400 7.05 -5.76 14.08
N LEU A 401 6.10 -4.83 14.12
CA LEU A 401 5.50 -4.21 12.92
C LEU A 401 6.53 -3.42 12.10
N PHE A 402 7.23 -2.47 12.72
CA PHE A 402 8.27 -1.69 12.05
C PHE A 402 9.49 -2.54 11.69
N GLY A 403 9.76 -3.61 12.44
CA GLY A 403 10.79 -4.59 12.14
C GLY A 403 10.52 -5.33 10.83
N ALA A 404 9.33 -5.93 10.69
CA ALA A 404 8.89 -6.55 9.45
C ALA A 404 8.92 -5.57 8.26
N LEU A 405 8.42 -4.34 8.44
CA LEU A 405 8.45 -3.31 7.41
C LEU A 405 9.88 -2.87 7.03
N ARG A 406 10.82 -2.85 7.98
CA ARG A 406 12.25 -2.64 7.66
C ARG A 406 12.87 -3.81 6.90
N MET A 407 12.42 -5.05 7.10
CA MET A 407 12.83 -6.17 6.23
C MET A 407 12.39 -5.91 4.78
N VAL A 408 11.12 -5.52 4.57
CA VAL A 408 10.61 -5.17 3.23
C VAL A 408 11.44 -4.05 2.61
N LYS A 409 11.59 -2.92 3.32
CA LYS A 409 12.38 -1.77 2.87
C LYS A 409 13.81 -2.16 2.50
N GLY A 410 14.46 -2.98 3.32
CA GLY A 410 15.83 -3.42 3.07
C GLY A 410 15.96 -4.28 1.81
N THR A 411 14.98 -5.14 1.52
CA THR A 411 14.91 -5.88 0.26
C THR A 411 14.59 -4.96 -0.93
N THR A 412 13.71 -3.97 -0.78
CA THR A 412 13.47 -2.96 -1.84
C THR A 412 14.72 -2.12 -2.12
N GLU A 413 15.50 -1.77 -1.09
CA GLU A 413 16.80 -1.10 -1.25
C GLU A 413 17.84 -2.01 -1.94
N TRP A 414 17.86 -3.31 -1.62
CA TRP A 414 18.73 -4.30 -2.27
C TRP A 414 18.40 -4.47 -3.76
N LEU A 415 17.12 -4.64 -4.11
CA LEU A 415 16.65 -4.64 -5.50
C LEU A 415 17.00 -3.33 -6.21
N GLY A 416 16.78 -2.20 -5.55
CA GLY A 416 17.13 -0.87 -6.06
C GLY A 416 18.62 -0.59 -6.17
N ALA A 417 19.49 -1.47 -5.65
CA ALA A 417 20.95 -1.41 -5.84
C ALA A 417 21.42 -2.10 -7.14
N TYR A 418 20.48 -2.70 -7.88
CA TYR A 418 20.67 -3.25 -9.22
C TYR A 418 19.92 -2.43 -10.26
N ASP A 419 20.40 -2.47 -11.50
CA ASP A 419 19.68 -1.90 -12.63
C ASP A 419 18.60 -2.87 -13.13
N LEU A 420 17.36 -2.39 -13.17
CA LEU A 420 16.18 -3.12 -13.63
C LEU A 420 15.56 -2.45 -14.87
N GLU A 421 16.30 -1.59 -15.58
CA GLU A 421 15.92 -1.06 -16.89
C GLU A 421 16.22 -2.08 -18.00
N THR A 422 15.18 -2.81 -18.38
CA THR A 422 15.13 -3.72 -19.52
C THR A 422 13.80 -3.52 -20.23
N ASP A 423 13.74 -3.72 -21.54
CA ASP A 423 12.45 -3.89 -22.22
C ASP A 423 11.72 -5.06 -21.55
N THR A 424 10.52 -4.84 -21.01
CA THR A 424 9.69 -5.89 -20.37
C THR A 424 8.55 -6.36 -21.27
N SER A 425 8.38 -5.76 -22.45
CA SER A 425 7.33 -6.14 -23.39
C SER A 425 7.48 -7.56 -23.95
N PHE A 426 8.64 -8.20 -23.80
CA PHE A 426 8.80 -9.62 -24.10
C PHE A 426 7.94 -10.54 -23.21
N PHE A 427 7.58 -10.09 -21.99
CA PHE A 427 6.61 -10.76 -21.12
C PHE A 427 5.15 -10.47 -21.52
N SER A 428 4.91 -9.50 -22.41
CA SER A 428 3.57 -9.02 -22.77
C SER A 428 3.05 -9.60 -24.10
N PHE A 429 3.65 -10.69 -24.59
CA PHE A 429 3.21 -11.38 -25.80
C PHE A 429 2.26 -12.54 -25.49
N ASP A 430 1.41 -12.87 -26.47
CA ASP A 430 0.57 -14.05 -26.43
C ASP A 430 1.38 -15.29 -26.82
N TYR A 431 1.76 -16.09 -25.82
CA TYR A 431 2.51 -17.33 -26.01
C TYR A 431 1.66 -18.50 -26.54
N THR A 432 0.41 -18.27 -26.96
CA THR A 432 -0.39 -19.28 -27.68
C THR A 432 -0.13 -19.29 -29.18
N GLU A 433 0.44 -18.23 -29.75
CA GLU A 433 1.06 -18.27 -31.08
C GLU A 433 2.48 -18.86 -31.03
N ASP A 434 2.96 -19.38 -32.17
CA ASP A 434 4.25 -20.09 -32.24
C ASP A 434 5.39 -19.20 -31.72
N LEU A 435 6.21 -19.73 -30.81
CA LEU A 435 7.34 -19.00 -30.24
C LEU A 435 8.40 -18.64 -31.31
N GLY A 436 8.44 -19.38 -32.42
CA GLY A 436 9.17 -19.02 -33.62
C GLY A 436 8.60 -17.77 -34.32
N PHE A 437 7.28 -17.54 -34.29
CA PHE A 437 6.68 -16.28 -34.75
C PHE A 437 7.03 -15.13 -33.80
N PHE A 438 6.95 -15.32 -32.47
CA PHE A 438 7.40 -14.30 -31.49
C PHE A 438 8.86 -13.89 -31.70
N LEU A 439 9.77 -14.84 -31.88
CA LEU A 439 11.18 -14.54 -32.16
C LEU A 439 11.36 -13.85 -33.50
N ASN A 440 10.66 -14.27 -34.57
CA ASN A 440 10.70 -13.59 -35.85
C ASN A 440 10.09 -12.19 -35.83
N GLU A 441 9.01 -11.94 -35.07
CA GLU A 441 8.42 -10.60 -34.95
C GLU A 441 9.29 -9.69 -34.07
N THR A 442 9.88 -10.22 -33.00
CA THR A 442 10.87 -9.51 -32.18
C THR A 442 12.11 -9.17 -33.00
N LEU A 443 12.62 -10.09 -33.81
CA LEU A 443 13.74 -9.87 -34.74
C LEU A 443 13.36 -8.93 -35.90
N ALA A 444 12.12 -8.94 -36.39
CA ALA A 444 11.65 -8.01 -37.42
C ALA A 444 11.47 -6.59 -36.87
N ARG A 445 10.92 -6.45 -35.64
CA ARG A 445 10.89 -5.19 -34.88
C ARG A 445 12.31 -4.70 -34.60
N LEU A 446 13.24 -5.61 -34.28
CA LEU A 446 14.66 -5.30 -34.11
C LEU A 446 15.28 -4.82 -35.42
N ASP A 447 15.16 -5.56 -36.51
CA ASP A 447 15.72 -5.22 -37.83
C ASP A 447 15.13 -3.91 -38.38
N ALA A 448 13.85 -3.61 -38.09
CA ALA A 448 13.24 -2.32 -38.37
C ALA A 448 13.82 -1.18 -37.51
N ARG A 449 14.07 -1.42 -36.21
CA ARG A 449 14.77 -0.47 -35.32
C ARG A 449 16.24 -0.27 -35.76
N MET A 450 16.91 -1.32 -36.25
CA MET A 450 18.26 -1.27 -36.82
C MET A 450 18.31 -0.45 -38.11
N ALA A 451 17.33 -0.62 -39.00
CA ALA A 451 17.20 0.18 -40.22
C ALA A 451 16.96 1.68 -39.93
N GLY A 452 16.40 2.01 -38.77
CA GLY A 452 16.28 3.38 -38.25
C GLY A 452 17.53 3.94 -37.53
N GLN A 453 18.61 3.15 -37.43
CA GLN A 453 19.88 3.47 -36.73
C GLN A 453 19.79 3.78 -35.22
N ASP A 454 18.68 3.49 -34.52
CA ASP A 454 18.63 3.68 -33.06
C ASP A 454 19.27 2.51 -32.28
N ILE A 455 20.61 2.52 -32.28
CA ILE A 455 21.48 1.59 -31.55
C ILE A 455 21.18 1.63 -30.03
N ASN A 456 20.68 2.74 -29.49
CA ASN A 456 20.35 2.85 -28.07
C ASN A 456 19.14 1.99 -27.70
N LEU A 457 18.21 1.78 -28.64
CA LEU A 457 17.03 0.95 -28.43
C LEU A 457 17.39 -0.55 -28.47
N LEU A 458 18.26 -0.94 -29.41
CA LEU A 458 18.95 -2.24 -29.45
C LEU A 458 19.59 -2.59 -28.09
N MET A 459 20.34 -1.64 -27.55
CA MET A 459 21.04 -1.73 -26.26
C MET A 459 20.10 -1.74 -25.03
N LYS A 460 18.77 -1.75 -25.19
CA LYS A 460 17.81 -1.93 -24.08
C LYS A 460 17.09 -3.28 -24.08
N VAL A 461 16.95 -3.95 -25.22
CA VAL A 461 16.17 -5.21 -25.32
C VAL A 461 16.97 -6.46 -24.93
N LEU A 462 18.30 -6.46 -25.10
CA LEU A 462 19.18 -7.60 -24.82
C LEU A 462 19.73 -7.56 -23.37
N PRO A 463 19.34 -8.45 -22.44
CA PRO A 463 19.72 -8.36 -21.02
C PRO A 463 21.22 -8.39 -20.70
N LEU A 464 22.05 -9.00 -21.56
CA LEU A 464 23.52 -8.97 -21.41
C LEU A 464 24.16 -7.70 -21.97
N LYS A 465 23.60 -7.14 -23.05
CA LYS A 465 24.13 -5.93 -23.72
C LYS A 465 23.59 -4.64 -23.06
N ASN A 466 22.41 -4.69 -22.43
CA ASN A 466 21.84 -3.60 -21.63
C ASN A 466 22.46 -3.53 -20.21
N PHE A 467 21.86 -2.77 -19.28
CA PHE A 467 22.37 -2.60 -17.91
C PHE A 467 21.82 -3.63 -16.90
N PHE A 468 20.92 -4.53 -17.28
CA PHE A 468 20.16 -5.38 -16.37
C PHE A 468 21.03 -6.18 -15.37
N LEU A 469 20.67 -6.07 -14.10
CA LEU A 469 21.38 -6.59 -12.92
C LEU A 469 22.84 -6.09 -12.73
N LYS A 470 23.31 -5.11 -13.49
CA LYS A 470 24.55 -4.37 -13.17
C LYS A 470 24.32 -3.43 -11.99
N ASP A 471 25.40 -2.89 -11.43
CA ASP A 471 25.35 -2.09 -10.21
C ASP A 471 24.76 -0.69 -10.44
N ARG A 472 23.73 -0.34 -9.65
CA ARG A 472 22.98 0.91 -9.74
C ARG A 472 22.87 1.53 -8.35
N LYS A 473 23.25 2.81 -8.19
CA LYS A 473 23.06 3.57 -6.94
C LYS A 473 23.62 2.83 -5.69
N ASN A 474 24.82 2.27 -5.83
CA ASN A 474 25.44 1.23 -4.97
C ASN A 474 25.39 1.48 -3.45
N GLY A 475 25.31 2.73 -2.99
CA GLY A 475 25.09 3.07 -1.57
C GLY A 475 23.79 2.48 -0.99
N ARG A 476 22.84 2.09 -1.84
CA ARG A 476 21.64 1.33 -1.43
C ARG A 476 21.97 -0.03 -0.80
N MET A 477 23.07 -0.70 -1.15
CA MET A 477 23.49 -1.93 -0.45
C MET A 477 23.79 -1.69 1.04
N THR A 478 24.29 -0.50 1.39
CA THR A 478 24.53 -0.09 2.78
C THR A 478 23.21 0.15 3.52
N GLY A 479 22.23 0.78 2.85
CA GLY A 479 20.86 0.92 3.37
C GLY A 479 20.22 -0.45 3.60
N ALA A 480 20.24 -1.30 2.57
CA ALA A 480 19.64 -2.63 2.57
C ALA A 480 20.10 -3.47 3.75
N ARG A 481 21.43 -3.63 3.91
CA ARG A 481 22.02 -4.33 5.05
C ARG A 481 21.58 -3.70 6.38
N LYS A 482 21.55 -2.37 6.49
CA LYS A 482 21.12 -1.69 7.72
C LYS A 482 19.65 -1.99 8.05
N ASN A 483 18.72 -1.79 7.11
CA ASN A 483 17.30 -2.00 7.36
C ASN A 483 16.98 -3.49 7.62
N LEU A 484 17.63 -4.44 6.94
CA LEU A 484 17.52 -5.87 7.26
C LEU A 484 18.07 -6.19 8.66
N THR A 485 19.22 -5.63 9.05
CA THR A 485 19.79 -5.84 10.40
C THR A 485 18.93 -5.20 11.48
N ASP A 486 18.42 -3.98 11.28
CA ASP A 486 17.51 -3.31 12.21
C ASP A 486 16.18 -4.09 12.34
N GLY A 487 15.65 -4.58 11.22
CA GLY A 487 14.40 -5.34 11.15
C GLY A 487 14.50 -6.69 11.87
N ALA A 488 15.53 -7.48 11.58
CA ALA A 488 15.79 -8.74 12.25
C ALA A 488 16.11 -8.55 13.75
N ASN A 489 16.73 -7.44 14.14
CA ASN A 489 16.91 -7.08 15.55
C ASN A 489 15.58 -6.80 16.25
N ALA A 490 14.72 -5.95 15.67
CA ALA A 490 13.44 -5.58 16.27
C ALA A 490 12.48 -6.79 16.38
N LEU A 491 12.42 -7.62 15.33
CA LEU A 491 11.67 -8.88 15.34
C LEU A 491 12.17 -9.87 16.41
N ALA A 492 13.49 -10.03 16.54
CA ALA A 492 14.08 -10.88 17.59
C ALA A 492 13.80 -10.35 19.00
N SER A 493 13.83 -9.02 19.20
CA SER A 493 13.50 -8.39 20.49
C SER A 493 12.03 -8.61 20.86
N ALA A 494 11.11 -8.48 19.89
CA ALA A 494 9.69 -8.75 20.11
C ALA A 494 9.45 -10.23 20.44
N TRP A 495 10.03 -11.16 19.67
CA TRP A 495 9.96 -12.60 19.96
C TRP A 495 10.46 -12.93 21.38
N ASN A 496 11.63 -12.41 21.74
CA ASN A 496 12.22 -12.62 23.06
C ASN A 496 11.48 -11.91 24.20
N TYR A 497 10.58 -10.97 23.91
CA TYR A 497 9.67 -10.37 24.88
C TYR A 497 8.41 -11.24 25.09
N TYR A 498 7.82 -11.74 23.99
CA TYR A 498 6.64 -12.60 24.06
C TYR A 498 6.86 -13.81 24.96
N HIS A 499 8.03 -14.46 24.87
CA HIS A 499 8.38 -15.66 25.63
C HIS A 499 9.02 -15.36 27.01
N GLN A 500 8.76 -14.19 27.62
CA GLN A 500 9.17 -13.91 29.00
C GLN A 500 8.14 -14.49 30.01
N PRO A 501 8.56 -15.03 31.17
CA PRO A 501 7.65 -15.65 32.13
C PRO A 501 6.51 -14.75 32.64
N ASP A 502 6.75 -13.44 32.71
CA ASP A 502 5.79 -12.42 33.19
C ASP A 502 5.19 -11.58 32.03
N SER A 503 5.20 -12.12 30.80
CA SER A 503 4.73 -11.43 29.59
C SER A 503 3.23 -11.09 29.64
N PRO A 504 2.81 -9.82 29.50
CA PRO A 504 1.42 -9.38 29.61
C PRO A 504 0.62 -9.56 28.30
N VAL A 505 0.94 -10.61 27.56
CA VAL A 505 0.48 -10.88 26.18
C VAL A 505 -0.54 -12.00 26.19
N SER A 506 -1.47 -12.00 25.23
CA SER A 506 -2.54 -13.02 25.15
C SER A 506 -1.96 -14.42 25.11
N HIS A 507 -2.42 -15.30 26.00
CA HIS A 507 -2.05 -16.71 25.98
C HIS A 507 -2.38 -17.32 24.61
N GLY A 508 -3.55 -17.00 24.03
CA GLY A 508 -3.94 -17.49 22.69
C GLY A 508 -3.11 -16.94 21.51
N LEU A 509 -2.26 -15.93 21.74
CA LEU A 509 -1.24 -15.47 20.77
C LEU A 509 0.12 -16.14 21.03
N LEU A 510 0.47 -16.38 22.30
CA LEU A 510 1.66 -17.11 22.72
C LEU A 510 1.57 -18.60 22.32
N ASP A 511 0.45 -19.26 22.58
CA ASP A 511 0.12 -20.62 22.12
C ASP A 511 0.36 -20.77 20.61
N LYS A 512 0.13 -19.70 19.83
CA LYS A 512 0.33 -19.64 18.37
C LYS A 512 1.74 -19.27 17.92
N PHE A 513 2.62 -18.82 18.80
CA PHE A 513 4.06 -18.72 18.54
C PHE A 513 4.79 -20.00 19.00
N ASP A 514 4.39 -20.58 20.14
CA ASP A 514 4.89 -21.88 20.62
C ASP A 514 4.53 -23.03 19.65
N GLU A 515 3.45 -22.91 18.87
CA GLU A 515 3.12 -23.84 17.77
C GLU A 515 4.13 -23.79 16.60
N TYR A 516 4.88 -22.70 16.42
CA TYR A 516 5.81 -22.50 15.30
C TYR A 516 7.18 -21.93 15.75
N PRO A 517 7.95 -22.66 16.58
CA PRO A 517 9.16 -22.13 17.21
C PRO A 517 10.26 -21.79 16.20
N TRP A 518 10.27 -22.45 15.04
CA TRP A 518 11.16 -22.13 13.91
C TRP A 518 11.11 -20.67 13.46
N ILE A 519 10.01 -19.94 13.71
CA ILE A 519 9.91 -18.50 13.39
C ILE A 519 10.96 -17.72 14.19
N GLY A 520 11.01 -17.90 15.50
CA GLY A 520 11.97 -17.23 16.38
C GLY A 520 13.42 -17.66 16.13
N GLU A 521 13.64 -18.95 15.88
CA GLU A 521 14.96 -19.49 15.57
C GLU A 521 15.50 -18.95 14.24
N GLY A 522 14.68 -18.93 13.19
CA GLY A 522 15.03 -18.39 11.88
C GLY A 522 15.33 -16.89 11.93
N ILE A 523 14.52 -16.11 12.64
CA ILE A 523 14.76 -14.67 12.87
C ILE A 523 16.09 -14.45 13.60
N ASN A 524 16.38 -15.22 14.65
CA ASN A 524 17.63 -15.11 15.40
C ASN A 524 18.85 -15.59 14.59
N GLN A 525 18.71 -16.61 13.74
CA GLN A 525 19.76 -17.06 12.82
C GLN A 525 20.06 -15.98 11.76
N LEU A 526 19.03 -15.38 11.15
CA LEU A 526 19.16 -14.31 10.17
C LEU A 526 19.82 -13.05 10.77
N LYS A 527 19.36 -12.62 11.95
CA LYS A 527 19.99 -11.56 12.76
C LYS A 527 21.48 -11.84 12.99
N THR A 528 21.82 -13.07 13.40
CA THR A 528 23.20 -13.48 13.66
C THR A 528 24.04 -13.45 12.38
N ALA A 529 23.53 -13.94 11.27
CA ALA A 529 24.22 -13.94 9.97
C ALA A 529 24.47 -12.50 9.45
N LEU A 530 23.47 -11.61 9.55
CA LEU A 530 23.56 -10.21 9.11
C LEU A 530 24.60 -9.41 9.92
N ILE A 531 24.62 -9.58 11.24
CA ILE A 531 25.55 -8.89 12.15
C ILE A 531 26.97 -9.46 12.01
N ASN A 532 27.11 -10.79 12.09
CA ASN A 532 28.41 -11.46 12.13
C ASN A 532 28.99 -11.75 10.73
N LYS A 533 28.36 -11.27 9.66
CA LYS A 533 28.77 -11.49 8.25
C LYS A 533 28.86 -12.99 7.88
N GLY A 534 27.98 -13.81 8.46
CA GLY A 534 27.94 -15.26 8.31
C GLY A 534 26.91 -15.75 7.28
N THR A 535 26.76 -17.07 7.19
CA THR A 535 25.73 -17.72 6.35
C THR A 535 24.40 -17.79 7.10
N PHE A 536 23.31 -17.41 6.42
CA PHE A 536 21.94 -17.76 6.82
C PHE A 536 21.49 -19.00 6.05
N TYR A 537 20.91 -19.98 6.74
CA TYR A 537 20.57 -21.28 6.19
C TYR A 537 19.05 -21.45 6.07
N PHE A 538 18.61 -22.12 5.02
CA PHE A 538 17.20 -22.26 4.66
C PHE A 538 16.75 -23.72 4.76
N PRO A 539 15.56 -24.01 5.31
CA PRO A 539 15.00 -25.35 5.26
C PRO A 539 14.74 -25.76 3.81
N THR A 540 14.96 -27.05 3.51
CA THR A 540 14.73 -27.65 2.18
C THR A 540 13.25 -27.92 1.91
N GLU A 541 12.48 -28.11 2.97
CA GLU A 541 11.07 -28.48 2.97
C GLU A 541 10.24 -27.42 3.69
N LYS A 542 8.92 -27.44 3.51
CA LYS A 542 8.02 -26.55 4.23
C LYS A 542 7.96 -26.97 5.70
N LEU A 543 8.33 -26.05 6.60
CA LEU A 543 8.15 -26.24 8.04
C LEU A 543 6.65 -26.14 8.42
N GLU A 544 6.23 -27.01 9.32
CA GLU A 544 4.87 -27.12 9.86
C GLU A 544 4.84 -26.69 11.35
N ALA A 545 3.81 -27.11 12.08
CA ALA A 545 3.69 -26.90 13.52
C ALA A 545 4.64 -27.83 14.30
N GLY A 546 5.34 -27.29 15.29
CA GLY A 546 6.32 -28.00 16.13
C GLY A 546 7.70 -28.23 15.51
N ASP A 547 7.92 -27.82 14.26
CA ASP A 547 9.23 -27.90 13.61
C ASP A 547 10.21 -26.85 14.14
N ASN A 548 11.51 -27.15 14.02
CA ASN A 548 12.62 -26.27 14.39
C ASN A 548 13.30 -25.73 13.13
N TRP A 549 13.97 -24.59 13.23
CA TRP A 549 14.71 -24.01 12.10
C TRP A 549 15.96 -24.84 11.78
N VAL A 550 16.40 -24.81 10.52
CA VAL A 550 17.50 -25.68 10.08
C VAL A 550 18.84 -25.30 10.73
N ALA A 551 19.47 -26.27 11.39
CA ALA A 551 20.81 -26.14 11.92
C ALA A 551 21.87 -26.12 10.80
N ALA A 552 22.93 -25.33 10.97
CA ALA A 552 24.00 -25.17 9.97
C ALA A 552 24.69 -26.50 9.56
N SER A 553 24.69 -27.52 10.43
CA SER A 553 25.16 -28.87 10.10
C SER A 553 24.28 -29.58 9.07
N ASN A 554 22.96 -29.39 9.15
CA ASN A 554 21.94 -30.18 8.46
C ASN A 554 21.43 -29.49 7.18
N ALA A 555 21.64 -28.18 7.04
CA ALA A 555 21.18 -27.43 5.88
C ALA A 555 21.88 -27.82 4.56
N GLU A 556 21.09 -27.95 3.49
CA GLU A 556 21.56 -28.07 2.10
C GLU A 556 21.77 -26.67 1.46
N TYR A 557 20.94 -25.68 1.80
CA TYR A 557 21.01 -24.32 1.23
C TYR A 557 21.41 -23.28 2.27
N GLY A 558 22.23 -22.31 1.85
CA GLY A 558 22.63 -21.18 2.68
C GLY A 558 23.23 -20.03 1.88
N VAL A 559 22.90 -18.80 2.26
CA VAL A 559 23.34 -17.55 1.63
C VAL A 559 24.28 -16.80 2.57
N ASN A 560 25.45 -16.41 2.05
CA ASN A 560 26.43 -15.64 2.79
C ASN A 560 26.01 -14.16 2.89
N MET A 561 25.64 -13.73 4.09
CA MET A 561 25.15 -12.38 4.38
C MET A 561 26.27 -11.32 4.40
N ASP A 562 27.54 -11.68 4.20
CA ASP A 562 28.54 -10.71 3.76
C ASP A 562 28.43 -10.41 2.26
N LYS A 563 28.34 -11.46 1.44
CA LYS A 563 28.55 -11.41 -0.02
C LYS A 563 27.33 -10.99 -0.82
N VAL A 564 26.12 -11.31 -0.36
CA VAL A 564 24.86 -10.93 -1.04
C VAL A 564 24.68 -9.40 -1.22
N PHE A 565 25.42 -8.59 -0.45
CA PHE A 565 25.41 -7.11 -0.54
C PHE A 565 26.57 -6.53 -1.36
N ILE A 566 27.30 -7.33 -2.13
CA ILE A 566 28.31 -6.83 -3.08
C ILE A 566 27.58 -6.23 -4.30
N PRO A 567 27.76 -4.94 -4.63
CA PRO A 567 27.06 -4.30 -5.75
C PRO A 567 27.32 -5.00 -7.08
N GLY A 568 26.26 -5.21 -7.86
CA GLY A 568 26.36 -5.81 -9.19
C GLY A 568 26.86 -7.26 -9.19
N LEU A 569 26.82 -7.99 -8.07
CA LEU A 569 27.28 -9.39 -8.03
C LEU A 569 26.39 -10.31 -8.88
N LEU A 570 25.09 -9.98 -8.97
CA LEU A 570 24.12 -10.67 -9.82
C LEU A 570 24.09 -10.18 -11.29
N ALA A 571 25.05 -9.37 -11.72
CA ALA A 571 25.13 -8.93 -13.11
C ALA A 571 25.25 -10.12 -14.08
N LEU A 572 24.50 -10.10 -15.19
CA LEU A 572 24.45 -11.26 -16.08
C LEU A 572 25.80 -11.63 -16.70
N ASP A 573 26.71 -10.67 -16.90
CA ASP A 573 28.10 -10.91 -17.37
C ASP A 573 29.01 -11.56 -16.31
N LYS A 574 28.53 -11.66 -15.06
CA LYS A 574 29.17 -12.37 -13.95
C LYS A 574 28.45 -13.68 -13.62
N LEU A 575 27.14 -13.75 -13.80
CA LEU A 575 26.34 -14.96 -13.58
C LEU A 575 26.44 -15.97 -14.73
N LEU A 576 26.66 -15.51 -15.97
CA LEU A 576 26.78 -16.35 -17.16
C LEU A 576 28.25 -16.48 -17.58
N ILE A 577 28.62 -17.67 -18.06
CA ILE A 577 29.85 -17.83 -18.85
C ILE A 577 29.59 -17.23 -20.22
N THR A 578 30.49 -16.35 -20.65
CA THR A 578 30.44 -15.65 -21.93
C THR A 578 31.60 -16.06 -22.83
N ASP A 579 31.53 -15.71 -24.12
CA ASP A 579 32.63 -15.94 -25.05
C ASP A 579 33.92 -15.17 -24.67
N LYS A 580 35.02 -15.44 -25.40
CA LYS A 580 36.34 -14.84 -25.14
C LYS A 580 36.36 -13.30 -25.22
N ASP A 581 35.41 -12.69 -25.91
CA ASP A 581 35.26 -11.24 -26.07
C ASP A 581 34.19 -10.65 -25.13
N LYS A 582 33.49 -11.51 -24.35
CA LYS A 582 32.33 -11.21 -23.51
C LYS A 582 31.11 -10.63 -24.24
N LYS A 583 30.88 -11.00 -25.51
CA LYS A 583 29.81 -10.41 -26.35
C LYS A 583 28.49 -11.18 -26.33
N SER A 584 28.58 -12.50 -26.15
CA SER A 584 27.47 -13.46 -26.12
C SER A 584 27.62 -14.44 -24.94
N PRO A 585 26.52 -15.01 -24.43
CA PRO A 585 26.58 -16.11 -23.48
C PRO A 585 26.98 -17.41 -24.18
N GLN A 586 27.68 -18.29 -23.47
CA GLN A 586 27.97 -19.63 -23.98
C GLN A 586 26.70 -20.50 -23.92
N ILE A 587 26.17 -20.85 -25.10
CA ILE A 587 24.96 -21.67 -25.24
C ILE A 587 25.34 -23.16 -25.26
N TYR A 588 24.52 -23.99 -24.63
CA TYR A 588 24.64 -25.44 -24.59
C TYR A 588 23.37 -26.10 -25.17
N GLY A 589 23.56 -27.19 -25.93
CA GLY A 589 22.50 -28.03 -26.46
C GLY A 589 22.42 -29.38 -25.73
N PHE A 590 21.19 -29.87 -25.52
CA PHE A 590 20.91 -31.11 -24.78
C PHE A 590 20.01 -32.04 -25.61
N ALA A 591 20.34 -33.33 -25.61
CA ALA A 591 19.64 -34.34 -26.42
C ALA A 591 18.21 -34.65 -25.91
N ASN A 592 17.98 -34.47 -24.62
CA ASN A 592 16.66 -34.46 -23.98
C ASN A 592 16.75 -33.66 -22.66
N ALA A 593 15.59 -33.32 -22.08
CA ALA A 593 15.50 -32.53 -20.85
C ALA A 593 16.24 -33.13 -19.64
N SER A 594 16.53 -34.43 -19.64
CA SER A 594 17.23 -35.16 -18.56
C SER A 594 18.68 -35.53 -18.90
N ALA A 595 19.22 -35.06 -20.04
CA ALA A 595 20.56 -35.42 -20.49
C ALA A 595 21.63 -34.71 -19.63
N PRO A 596 22.47 -35.45 -18.85
CA PRO A 596 23.34 -34.84 -17.85
C PRO A 596 24.48 -34.01 -18.43
N ASN A 597 24.89 -34.33 -19.67
CA ASN A 597 25.99 -33.65 -20.36
C ASN A 597 25.43 -32.86 -21.55
N GLY A 598 25.28 -31.54 -21.39
CA GLY A 598 25.08 -30.63 -22.51
C GLY A 598 26.37 -30.46 -23.32
N VAL A 599 26.25 -30.12 -24.60
CA VAL A 599 27.38 -29.80 -25.48
C VAL A 599 27.39 -28.29 -25.74
N ALA A 600 28.54 -27.64 -25.55
CA ALA A 600 28.73 -26.24 -25.89
C ALA A 600 28.58 -26.03 -27.41
N LEU A 601 27.73 -25.08 -27.82
CA LEU A 601 27.45 -24.80 -29.22
C LEU A 601 28.23 -23.55 -29.67
N THR A 602 28.95 -23.68 -30.78
CA THR A 602 29.89 -22.67 -31.30
C THR A 602 29.55 -22.19 -32.72
N SER A 603 28.59 -22.85 -33.39
CA SER A 603 28.03 -22.43 -34.68
C SER A 603 26.50 -22.65 -34.71
N ARG A 604 25.81 -22.01 -35.66
CA ARG A 604 24.35 -22.14 -35.82
C ARG A 604 23.94 -23.56 -36.21
N GLU A 605 24.80 -24.23 -36.96
CA GLU A 605 24.58 -25.56 -37.52
C GLU A 605 24.50 -26.63 -36.43
N GLU A 606 25.33 -26.49 -35.38
CA GLU A 606 25.44 -27.38 -34.21
C GLU A 606 24.15 -27.47 -33.38
N PHE A 607 23.20 -26.56 -33.53
CA PHE A 607 21.89 -26.63 -32.84
C PHE A 607 20.98 -27.73 -33.40
N SER A 608 21.23 -28.21 -34.62
CA SER A 608 20.34 -29.11 -35.37
C SER A 608 20.06 -30.51 -34.78
N PRO A 609 20.86 -31.11 -33.88
CA PRO A 609 20.58 -32.42 -33.28
C PRO A 609 20.04 -32.35 -31.84
N TYR A 610 19.78 -31.15 -31.31
CA TYR A 610 19.37 -30.94 -29.91
C TYR A 610 17.93 -30.42 -29.81
N SER A 611 17.17 -30.96 -28.86
CA SER A 611 15.76 -30.58 -28.65
C SER A 611 15.55 -29.54 -27.55
N TYR A 612 16.62 -29.21 -26.81
CA TYR A 612 16.62 -28.34 -25.64
C TYR A 612 17.93 -27.54 -25.60
N PHE A 613 17.87 -26.30 -25.11
CA PHE A 613 19.01 -25.37 -25.07
C PHE A 613 19.05 -24.59 -23.76
N GLY A 614 20.22 -24.09 -23.36
CA GLY A 614 20.38 -23.23 -22.18
C GLY A 614 21.70 -22.46 -22.18
N PHE A 615 21.87 -21.55 -21.22
CA PHE A 615 23.11 -20.79 -21.02
C PHE A 615 23.96 -21.42 -19.90
N ALA A 616 25.28 -21.42 -20.06
CA ALA A 616 26.18 -21.87 -18.99
C ALA A 616 26.30 -20.82 -17.87
N LEU A 617 26.15 -21.26 -16.61
CA LEU A 617 26.34 -20.39 -15.45
C LEU A 617 27.79 -20.40 -14.94
N ASN A 618 28.22 -19.27 -14.39
CA ASN A 618 29.49 -19.10 -13.72
C ASN A 618 29.37 -19.54 -12.25
N ALA A 619 29.79 -20.79 -12.00
CA ALA A 619 29.74 -21.39 -10.67
C ALA A 619 30.56 -20.63 -9.61
N ASP A 620 31.66 -19.95 -9.97
CA ASP A 620 32.50 -19.23 -9.00
C ASP A 620 31.79 -17.98 -8.46
N THR A 621 31.04 -17.27 -9.30
CA THR A 621 30.18 -16.15 -8.87
C THR A 621 29.07 -16.64 -7.94
N LEU A 622 28.47 -17.79 -8.25
CA LEU A 622 27.39 -18.36 -7.44
C LEU A 622 27.90 -18.89 -6.09
N ASN A 623 28.99 -19.65 -6.07
CA ASN A 623 29.66 -20.11 -4.85
C ASN A 623 30.21 -18.96 -3.99
N THR A 624 30.33 -17.74 -4.54
CA THR A 624 30.62 -16.54 -3.73
C THR A 624 29.41 -16.10 -2.90
N VAL A 625 28.18 -16.31 -3.37
CA VAL A 625 26.94 -15.99 -2.63
C VAL A 625 26.46 -17.16 -1.77
N PHE A 626 26.56 -18.38 -2.29
CA PHE A 626 25.93 -19.57 -1.74
C PHE A 626 26.96 -20.55 -1.17
N ASP A 627 26.84 -20.85 0.12
CA ASP A 627 27.81 -21.64 0.90
C ASP A 627 27.70 -23.15 0.59
N LYS A 628 26.47 -23.66 0.69
CA LYS A 628 26.15 -25.09 0.45
C LYS A 628 25.27 -25.32 -0.79
N GLY A 629 24.49 -24.32 -1.18
CA GLY A 629 23.45 -24.47 -2.20
C GLY A 629 23.96 -24.73 -3.63
N PHE A 630 25.26 -24.55 -3.90
CA PHE A 630 25.89 -24.80 -5.20
C PHE A 630 27.16 -25.66 -5.12
N THR A 631 27.67 -25.99 -3.93
CA THR A 631 28.96 -26.69 -3.78
C THR A 631 28.89 -28.21 -4.02
N GLN A 632 27.68 -28.78 -4.20
CA GLN A 632 27.46 -30.15 -4.71
C GLN A 632 27.11 -30.21 -6.21
N TYR A 633 27.08 -29.09 -6.94
CA TYR A 633 26.53 -29.05 -8.31
C TYR A 633 27.38 -29.72 -9.40
N GLN A 634 28.65 -30.09 -9.13
CA GLN A 634 29.46 -30.79 -10.14
C GLN A 634 28.96 -32.21 -10.42
N ASP A 635 28.26 -32.84 -9.46
CA ASP A 635 27.71 -34.19 -9.60
C ASP A 635 26.17 -34.22 -9.72
N LYS A 636 25.47 -33.13 -9.40
CA LYS A 636 24.01 -33.01 -9.58
C LYS A 636 23.67 -32.40 -10.94
N VAL A 637 22.81 -33.09 -11.68
CA VAL A 637 22.31 -32.85 -13.06
C VAL A 637 21.50 -31.52 -13.24
N TRP A 638 21.55 -30.61 -12.27
CA TRP A 638 20.42 -29.75 -11.86
C TRP A 638 20.41 -28.31 -12.39
N LEU A 639 21.23 -27.98 -13.39
CA LEU A 639 20.98 -26.76 -14.18
C LEU A 639 19.75 -26.89 -15.11
N GLN A 640 19.19 -28.10 -15.21
CA GLN A 640 17.97 -28.41 -15.96
C GLN A 640 16.70 -27.78 -15.39
N ASP A 641 16.63 -27.35 -14.12
CA ASP A 641 15.38 -26.88 -13.50
C ASP A 641 15.26 -25.35 -13.34
N ILE A 642 16.38 -24.61 -13.28
CA ILE A 642 16.35 -23.14 -13.09
C ILE A 642 16.22 -22.38 -14.42
N PHE A 643 16.63 -23.00 -15.54
CA PHE A 643 16.55 -22.41 -16.88
C PHE A 643 15.76 -23.28 -17.88
N SER A 644 14.91 -24.21 -17.41
CA SER A 644 13.93 -24.93 -18.26
C SER A 644 12.72 -24.07 -18.65
N PHE A 645 12.99 -22.83 -19.07
CA PHE A 645 12.41 -22.38 -20.33
C PHE A 645 12.95 -23.32 -21.43
N CYS A 646 12.31 -24.48 -21.56
CA CYS A 646 12.56 -25.47 -22.60
C CYS A 646 12.07 -24.91 -23.94
N VAL A 647 12.79 -23.92 -24.45
CA VAL A 647 12.51 -23.29 -25.74
C VAL A 647 12.52 -24.39 -26.81
N PRO A 648 11.44 -24.59 -27.58
CA PRO A 648 11.39 -25.65 -28.58
C PRO A 648 12.52 -25.55 -29.61
N PHE A 649 12.73 -26.65 -30.33
CA PHE A 649 13.72 -26.81 -31.40
C PHE A 649 13.87 -25.60 -32.36
N LEU A 650 12.78 -24.86 -32.59
CA LEU A 650 12.65 -23.72 -33.51
C LEU A 650 13.14 -22.37 -32.95
N CYS A 651 13.87 -22.37 -31.83
CA CYS A 651 14.22 -21.12 -31.13
C CYS A 651 15.71 -20.98 -30.75
N GLY A 652 16.47 -22.07 -30.65
CA GLY A 652 17.87 -22.01 -30.21
C GLY A 652 18.79 -21.29 -31.19
N LYS A 653 18.57 -21.48 -32.50
CA LYS A 653 19.36 -20.84 -33.57
C LYS A 653 19.07 -19.35 -33.66
N GLU A 654 17.84 -18.97 -33.36
CA GLU A 654 17.30 -17.63 -33.43
C GLU A 654 17.80 -16.79 -32.24
N ILE A 655 17.90 -17.40 -31.05
CA ILE A 655 18.59 -16.82 -29.89
C ILE A 655 20.10 -16.67 -30.16
N TYR A 656 20.74 -17.67 -30.79
CA TYR A 656 22.15 -17.58 -31.18
C TYR A 656 22.38 -16.43 -32.18
N ASP A 657 21.60 -16.35 -33.25
CA ASP A 657 21.62 -15.24 -34.22
C ASP A 657 21.48 -13.87 -33.52
N TRP A 658 20.54 -13.77 -32.58
CA TRP A 658 20.23 -12.52 -31.89
C TRP A 658 21.39 -12.02 -31.01
N TYR A 659 22.22 -12.93 -30.51
CA TYR A 659 23.45 -12.57 -29.79
C TYR A 659 24.64 -12.26 -30.71
N GLN A 660 24.71 -12.91 -31.89
CA GLN A 660 25.75 -12.65 -32.90
C GLN A 660 25.51 -11.34 -33.69
N LYS A 661 24.25 -10.89 -33.80
CA LYS A 661 23.88 -9.52 -34.21
C LYS A 661 24.27 -8.48 -33.15
#